data_AF-A0A7L3D0J4-F1
#
_entry.id   AF-A0A7L3D0J4-F1
#
_cell.length_a   1.000
_cell.length_b   1.000
_cell.length_c   1.000
_cell.angle_alpha   90.00
_cell.angle_beta   90.00
_cell.angle_gamma   90.00
#
_symmetry.space_group_name_H-M   'P 1'
#
loop_
_entity.id
_entity.type
_entity.pdbx_description
1 polymer ?
#
loop_
_entity_poly.entity_id
_entity_poly.type
_entity_poly.pdbx_seq_one_letter_code
_entity_poly.pdbx_strand_id
1 'polypeptide(L)'
;MTLQELVNQAASLYSDRKAVWFDECNDKPPTFYTYATVVKLAVELTAFLQKHCDRQGKCEIGLYCYPGINLPSWILGILQVPAAYSPVDPDAPPMLSAYFMKKSNLQYILVENDKINKFQMSHVGWFYHNSSTIEHIGLTLFQMSSSNTDLNSQVDDVKSKHEPFKAMGNSQPGYTLCPDQTEVKTSGRGYMEVGQKYSLAYVLHTSGTTGIPKIVRVPHKCIVPNIQHLKSIFEITPDDTLFLAAPLTFDPSVVELFLALTSGASILVVPNTVKMMPVELSSALFHHHRVTVLQATPTLLRRFGAHIIKSTVLSANTSLRVLALGGEAFPVLNLLKSWKHKENKTSIFNLYGITEVSSWATCYKIPEEVFSADFRTDFPIPLGSPLLGTKVEVRDTNGSAVLEGEGQIFIGGEERICFLDDEMTVPLGTMRETGDFVRVQNAKLFFLGRKDNQIKRHGKRFNMECLQQAAEDLCQVEACAATWYQQEKLILFVVPKDDLEKGETLEELRKRLPAHAVPDELVLIKALPLTSHGKVDISELNKIYQNHLNSRRRDSKLSDAEELWERLQYLWKSVLGLLGDSTGISKDAVFLYSGGDSLKALRFYEEIETLVGKPVPGLLEVILSRSIEEVYRHILKILFPDEDRLMNYDNVVKRKLSGNSGEEFHGKYIKLKSERGLVVAPGLTSFIALSRGNNFFSMKSHARGYEMENRILTVTNKANKTDCCCVQQIRTECSHVTTAELALCVRWKSNTRKCVDASPLVVIPSEEEASASVYVGSHSHTMQAIDLDLGGIKWEKNLGDRIESSACVSKCGNFIVVGCYDGLVYVLQSSDGETHWTFATEDTVKSSAVVDPSSGLVYIGSHDQHVYALDIYKKACIWKLHCEGGAVFSSPCLSSFPHHLYVATLGGLLLAVNPVTGNKIWKSFLGKPLFSSPHCNEKFVCVGCVDGNLYCYSHSGEKVWQFSTNGPVFSSPCISSLTKQEIFFGSHDRFIYCCNMEGNLLWKFEATSSVYGTPFVFQSDDLKNKILLAAVSTDGKVWILNAKTGTAEGVDKLPGEVFSSPVVWGTKLVVGCRNDYVYCLDLYITGK
;
A
#
# COMPACT_ATOMS: atom_id res chain seq x y z
N MET A 1 5.60 -7.39 -42.30
CA MET A 1 6.96 -6.86 -42.17
C MET A 1 7.27 -6.69 -40.69
N THR A 2 8.41 -7.16 -40.23
CA THR A 2 8.83 -7.11 -38.82
C THR A 2 9.89 -6.03 -38.59
N LEU A 3 10.25 -5.76 -37.33
CA LEU A 3 11.23 -4.73 -36.99
C LEU A 3 12.63 -5.08 -37.52
N GLN A 4 13.05 -6.33 -37.35
CA GLN A 4 14.32 -6.85 -37.83
C GLN A 4 14.41 -6.85 -39.36
N GLU A 5 13.31 -7.11 -40.07
CA GLU A 5 13.26 -6.98 -41.54
C GLU A 5 13.52 -5.54 -41.98
N LEU A 6 12.88 -4.56 -41.32
CA LEU A 6 13.08 -3.14 -41.60
C LEU A 6 14.51 -2.68 -41.29
N VAL A 7 15.10 -3.14 -40.19
CA VAL A 7 16.50 -2.83 -39.84
C VAL A 7 17.47 -3.45 -40.85
N ASN A 8 17.24 -4.70 -41.27
CA ASN A 8 18.07 -5.36 -42.28
C ASN A 8 17.96 -4.67 -43.67
N GLN A 9 16.79 -4.16 -44.03
CA GLN A 9 16.62 -3.33 -45.23
C GLN A 9 17.37 -2.00 -45.14
N ALA A 10 17.38 -1.34 -43.97
CA ALA A 10 18.19 -0.14 -43.78
C ALA A 10 19.69 -0.46 -43.81
N ALA A 11 20.12 -1.56 -43.18
CA ALA A 11 21.51 -1.97 -43.12
C ALA A 11 22.08 -2.34 -44.50
N SER A 12 21.28 -2.93 -45.39
CA SER A 12 21.71 -3.23 -46.76
C SER A 12 21.98 -1.97 -47.59
N LEU A 13 21.32 -0.85 -47.27
CA LEU A 13 21.51 0.44 -47.92
C LEU A 13 22.60 1.29 -47.25
N TYR A 14 22.78 1.15 -45.94
CA TYR A 14 23.61 2.05 -45.11
C TYR A 14 24.67 1.30 -44.29
N SER A 15 25.18 0.18 -44.80
CA SER A 15 26.11 -0.75 -44.12
C SER A 15 27.27 -0.05 -43.38
N ASP A 16 27.91 0.95 -44.00
CA ASP A 16 29.08 1.63 -43.46
C ASP A 16 28.74 2.85 -42.59
N ARG A 17 27.46 3.26 -42.52
CA ARG A 17 27.03 4.36 -41.65
C ARG A 17 27.04 3.90 -40.19
N LYS A 18 27.27 4.85 -39.30
CA LYS A 18 27.24 4.63 -37.85
C LYS A 18 25.79 4.40 -37.41
N ALA A 19 25.53 3.24 -36.83
CA ALA A 19 24.20 2.86 -36.36
C ALA A 19 23.99 3.26 -34.90
N VAL A 20 25.01 3.08 -34.05
CA VAL A 20 24.94 3.36 -32.62
C VAL A 20 26.23 4.00 -32.12
N TRP A 21 26.06 4.97 -31.21
CA TRP A 21 27.11 5.59 -30.42
C TRP A 21 26.91 5.27 -28.95
N PHE A 22 28.01 5.01 -28.24
CA PHE A 22 28.05 4.93 -26.79
C PHE A 22 29.09 5.89 -26.25
N ASP A 23 28.67 6.80 -25.37
CA ASP A 23 29.53 7.81 -24.76
C ASP A 23 29.41 7.75 -23.24
N GLU A 24 30.51 7.38 -22.57
CA GLU A 24 30.60 7.34 -21.10
C GLU A 24 30.67 8.74 -20.47
N CYS A 25 30.91 9.78 -21.27
CA CYS A 25 31.06 11.18 -20.83
C CYS A 25 32.17 11.37 -19.77
N ASN A 26 33.25 10.62 -19.88
CA ASN A 26 34.38 10.59 -18.93
C ASN A 26 35.74 10.92 -19.59
N ASP A 27 35.74 11.87 -20.53
CA ASP A 27 36.88 12.31 -21.35
C ASP A 27 37.49 11.26 -22.29
N LYS A 28 36.98 10.03 -22.29
CA LYS A 28 37.34 9.00 -23.29
C LYS A 28 36.60 9.24 -24.61
N PRO A 29 37.19 8.86 -25.75
CA PRO A 29 36.50 8.96 -27.03
C PRO A 29 35.27 8.04 -27.06
N PRO A 30 34.14 8.49 -27.64
CA PRO A 30 32.94 7.67 -27.75
C PRO A 30 33.18 6.47 -28.67
N THR A 31 32.56 5.34 -28.32
CA THR A 31 32.60 4.12 -29.14
C THR A 31 31.42 4.11 -30.11
N PHE A 32 31.60 3.54 -31.30
CA PHE A 32 30.51 3.39 -32.26
C PHE A 32 30.55 2.06 -32.99
N TYR A 33 29.38 1.59 -33.43
CA TYR A 33 29.24 0.50 -34.38
C TYR A 33 28.56 0.98 -35.66
N THR A 34 28.98 0.44 -36.80
CA THR A 34 28.28 0.62 -38.07
C THR A 34 27.09 -0.33 -38.17
N TYR A 35 26.21 -0.10 -39.13
CA TYR A 35 25.12 -1.03 -39.44
C TYR A 35 25.63 -2.44 -39.75
N ALA A 36 26.74 -2.57 -40.47
CA ALA A 36 27.39 -3.85 -40.74
C ALA A 36 27.76 -4.58 -39.45
N THR A 37 28.37 -3.88 -38.49
CA THR A 37 28.76 -4.45 -37.19
C THR A 37 27.55 -4.85 -36.37
N VAL A 38 26.50 -4.01 -36.31
CA VAL A 38 25.26 -4.31 -35.57
C VAL A 38 24.60 -5.58 -36.12
N VAL A 39 24.42 -5.68 -37.44
CA VAL A 39 23.82 -6.86 -38.07
C VAL A 39 24.70 -8.11 -37.89
N LYS A 40 26.02 -7.98 -38.03
CA LYS A 40 26.95 -9.10 -37.82
C LYS A 40 26.81 -9.69 -36.41
N LEU A 41 26.89 -8.84 -35.37
CA LEU A 41 26.76 -9.27 -33.98
C LEU A 41 25.35 -9.84 -33.69
N ALA A 42 24.31 -9.26 -34.30
CA ALA A 42 22.95 -9.80 -34.18
C ALA A 42 22.84 -11.21 -34.78
N VAL A 43 23.42 -11.46 -35.96
CA VAL A 43 23.44 -12.77 -36.61
C VAL A 43 24.20 -13.80 -35.77
N GLU A 44 25.33 -13.41 -35.16
CA GLU A 44 26.09 -14.29 -34.24
C GLU A 44 25.24 -14.68 -33.02
N LEU A 45 24.54 -13.73 -32.39
CA LEU A 45 23.61 -14.02 -31.29
C LEU A 45 22.46 -14.91 -31.75
N THR A 46 21.88 -14.66 -32.93
CA THR A 46 20.81 -15.49 -33.48
C THR A 46 21.24 -16.93 -33.69
N ALA A 47 22.44 -17.16 -34.25
CA ALA A 47 22.98 -18.50 -34.43
C ALA A 47 23.17 -19.23 -33.09
N PHE A 48 23.59 -18.49 -32.06
CA PHE A 48 23.69 -19.03 -30.71
C PHE A 48 22.33 -19.38 -30.10
N LEU A 49 21.34 -18.49 -30.21
CA LEU A 49 19.99 -18.74 -29.69
C LEU A 49 19.30 -19.91 -30.40
N GLN A 50 19.48 -20.03 -31.72
CA GLN A 50 18.95 -21.17 -32.49
C GLN A 50 19.56 -22.53 -32.08
N LYS A 51 20.75 -22.51 -31.48
CA LYS A 51 21.44 -23.71 -30.97
C LYS A 51 21.02 -24.07 -29.54
N HIS A 52 20.66 -23.09 -28.71
CA HIS A 52 20.45 -23.28 -27.26
C HIS A 52 19.00 -23.13 -26.80
N CYS A 53 18.11 -22.53 -27.60
CA CYS A 53 16.70 -22.36 -27.25
C CYS A 53 15.81 -23.31 -28.06
N ASP A 54 14.79 -23.87 -27.41
CA ASP A 54 13.83 -24.79 -28.03
C ASP A 54 12.95 -24.10 -29.08
N ARG A 55 12.68 -24.81 -30.19
CA ARG A 55 11.92 -24.28 -31.35
C ARG A 55 10.40 -24.44 -31.26
N GLN A 56 9.86 -25.06 -30.20
CA GLN A 56 8.47 -25.56 -30.18
C GLN A 56 7.47 -24.70 -29.37
N GLY A 57 7.87 -23.55 -28.81
CA GLY A 57 7.00 -22.72 -27.96
C GLY A 57 7.04 -21.22 -28.26
N LYS A 58 6.08 -20.47 -27.70
CA LYS A 58 6.12 -18.99 -27.62
C LYS A 58 7.38 -18.60 -26.86
N CYS A 59 8.37 -18.07 -27.57
CA CYS A 59 9.65 -17.77 -26.97
C CYS A 59 9.67 -16.30 -26.53
N GLU A 60 9.68 -16.06 -25.22
CA GLU A 60 9.98 -14.75 -24.66
C GLU A 60 11.38 -14.85 -24.06
N ILE A 61 12.28 -13.96 -24.49
CA ILE A 61 13.68 -13.96 -24.04
C ILE A 61 13.92 -12.72 -23.19
N GLY A 62 14.24 -12.92 -21.92
CA GLY A 62 14.66 -11.86 -21.01
C GLY A 62 15.99 -11.24 -21.44
N LEU A 63 16.15 -9.94 -21.23
CA LEU A 63 17.41 -9.23 -21.45
C LEU A 63 17.74 -8.38 -20.21
N TYR A 64 18.68 -8.85 -19.39
CA TYR A 64 19.14 -8.19 -18.17
C TYR A 64 20.45 -7.45 -18.44
N CYS A 65 20.37 -6.14 -18.72
CA CYS A 65 21.52 -5.32 -19.10
C CYS A 65 21.29 -3.83 -18.83
N TYR A 66 22.37 -3.05 -18.84
CA TYR A 66 22.25 -1.60 -19.02
C TYR A 66 22.29 -1.22 -20.51
N PRO A 67 21.70 -0.08 -20.90
CA PRO A 67 21.83 0.42 -22.27
C PRO A 67 23.30 0.71 -22.59
N GLY A 68 23.83 0.02 -23.60
CA GLY A 68 25.21 0.17 -24.05
C GLY A 68 25.38 -0.03 -25.54
N ILE A 69 26.63 -0.04 -26.01
CA ILE A 69 26.96 -0.14 -27.45
C ILE A 69 26.40 -1.39 -28.14
N ASN A 70 26.31 -2.51 -27.40
CA ASN A 70 25.85 -3.80 -27.94
C ASN A 70 24.32 -3.95 -27.95
N LEU A 71 23.58 -3.06 -27.28
CA LEU A 71 22.14 -3.18 -27.09
C LEU A 71 21.36 -3.35 -28.41
N PRO A 72 21.59 -2.55 -29.48
CA PRO A 72 20.92 -2.74 -30.76
C PRO A 72 21.11 -4.15 -31.33
N SER A 73 22.34 -4.67 -31.26
CA SER A 73 22.69 -5.98 -31.76
C SER A 73 22.01 -7.09 -30.96
N TRP A 74 21.93 -6.94 -29.63
CA TRP A 74 21.29 -7.92 -28.75
C TRP A 74 19.79 -8.01 -29.01
N ILE A 75 19.09 -6.87 -29.07
CA ILE A 75 17.66 -6.83 -29.38
C ILE A 75 17.40 -7.38 -30.77
N LEU A 76 18.18 -6.97 -31.78
CA LEU A 76 18.02 -7.47 -33.15
C LEU A 76 18.25 -8.99 -33.23
N GLY A 77 19.26 -9.51 -32.53
CA GLY A 77 19.56 -10.94 -32.51
C GLY A 77 18.43 -11.79 -31.90
N ILE A 78 17.76 -11.29 -30.87
CA ILE A 78 16.56 -11.92 -30.28
C ILE A 78 15.39 -11.90 -31.27
N LEU A 79 15.13 -10.76 -31.92
CA LEU A 79 14.02 -10.61 -32.87
C LEU A 79 14.17 -11.46 -34.14
N GLN A 80 15.39 -11.91 -34.47
CA GLN A 80 15.65 -12.78 -35.61
C GLN A 80 15.35 -14.26 -35.32
N VAL A 81 15.17 -14.65 -34.06
CA VAL A 81 14.47 -15.91 -33.71
C VAL A 81 12.98 -15.61 -33.49
N PRO A 82 12.09 -16.62 -33.48
CA PRO A 82 10.65 -16.44 -33.24
C PRO A 82 10.33 -16.03 -31.78
N ALA A 83 10.96 -14.96 -31.29
CA ALA A 83 10.90 -14.52 -29.92
C ALA A 83 10.71 -13.01 -29.76
N ALA A 84 10.03 -12.63 -28.68
CA ALA A 84 10.01 -11.26 -28.18
C ALA A 84 11.12 -11.05 -27.16
N TYR A 85 11.74 -9.86 -27.18
CA TYR A 85 12.65 -9.47 -26.11
C TYR A 85 11.88 -8.86 -24.93
N SER A 86 12.36 -9.15 -23.73
CA SER A 86 11.75 -8.71 -22.47
C SER A 86 12.80 -8.03 -21.59
N PRO A 87 12.91 -6.69 -21.61
CA PRO A 87 13.95 -5.98 -20.88
C PRO A 87 13.73 -6.10 -19.36
N VAL A 88 14.78 -6.45 -18.63
CA VAL A 88 14.79 -6.55 -17.16
C VAL A 88 15.83 -5.57 -16.64
N ASP A 89 15.37 -4.55 -15.92
CA ASP A 89 16.24 -3.51 -15.37
C ASP A 89 17.10 -4.06 -14.22
N PRO A 90 18.44 -3.99 -14.32
CA PRO A 90 19.32 -4.44 -13.25
C PRO A 90 19.16 -3.68 -11.93
N ASP A 91 18.62 -2.46 -11.95
CA ASP A 91 18.41 -1.63 -10.76
C ASP A 91 16.99 -1.74 -10.18
N ALA A 92 16.10 -2.50 -10.83
CA ALA A 92 14.79 -2.75 -10.28
C ALA A 92 14.86 -3.59 -8.98
N PRO A 93 13.95 -3.38 -8.02
CA PRO A 93 13.84 -4.23 -6.84
C PRO A 93 13.71 -5.71 -7.28
N PRO A 94 14.48 -6.65 -6.71
CA PRO A 94 14.50 -8.05 -7.16
C PRO A 94 13.13 -8.73 -7.20
N MET A 95 12.21 -8.34 -6.30
CA MET A 95 10.84 -8.85 -6.29
C MET A 95 10.04 -8.44 -7.52
N LEU A 96 10.27 -7.23 -8.04
CA LEU A 96 9.58 -6.71 -9.24
C LEU A 96 10.10 -7.40 -10.50
N SER A 97 11.42 -7.55 -10.64
CA SER A 97 12.03 -8.29 -11.75
C SER A 97 11.64 -9.77 -11.71
N ALA A 98 11.64 -10.41 -10.54
CA ALA A 98 11.18 -11.79 -10.37
C ALA A 98 9.69 -11.95 -10.75
N TYR A 99 8.84 -11.02 -10.32
CA TYR A 99 7.43 -10.99 -10.71
C TYR A 99 7.26 -10.91 -12.23
N PHE A 100 7.96 -9.97 -12.87
CA PHE A 100 7.95 -9.79 -14.33
C PHE A 100 8.39 -11.07 -15.04
N MET A 101 9.54 -11.64 -14.67
CA MET A 101 10.06 -12.85 -15.31
C MET A 101 9.09 -14.03 -15.17
N LYS A 102 8.44 -14.19 -14.01
CA LYS A 102 7.46 -15.26 -13.77
C LYS A 102 6.15 -15.05 -14.53
N LYS A 103 5.59 -13.83 -14.50
CA LYS A 103 4.31 -13.54 -15.14
C LYS A 103 4.42 -13.51 -16.67
N SER A 104 5.60 -13.16 -17.19
CA SER A 104 5.96 -13.33 -18.60
C SER A 104 6.27 -14.79 -18.97
N ASN A 105 6.39 -15.70 -18.01
CA ASN A 105 6.75 -17.11 -18.24
C ASN A 105 8.09 -17.23 -19.02
N LEU A 106 9.08 -16.41 -18.65
CA LEU A 106 10.38 -16.44 -19.30
C LEU A 106 11.04 -17.80 -19.09
N GLN A 107 11.43 -18.44 -20.19
CA GLN A 107 12.21 -19.68 -20.15
C GLN A 107 13.71 -19.41 -20.23
N TYR A 108 14.06 -18.31 -20.88
CA TYR A 108 15.43 -17.94 -21.20
C TYR A 108 15.65 -16.48 -20.85
N ILE A 109 16.81 -16.18 -20.27
CA ILE A 109 17.25 -14.81 -20.00
C ILE A 109 18.72 -14.66 -20.35
N LEU A 110 19.00 -13.64 -21.17
CA LEU A 110 20.34 -13.20 -21.49
C LEU A 110 20.76 -12.16 -20.45
N VAL A 111 21.89 -12.40 -19.82
CA VAL A 111 22.46 -11.53 -18.78
C VAL A 111 23.78 -10.99 -19.29
N GLU A 112 23.96 -9.68 -19.20
CA GLU A 112 25.24 -9.03 -19.50
C GLU A 112 26.35 -9.56 -18.56
N ASN A 113 27.50 -9.91 -19.13
CA ASN A 113 28.53 -10.69 -18.44
C ASN A 113 29.01 -10.03 -17.13
N ASP A 114 29.13 -8.71 -17.10
CA ASP A 114 29.54 -7.97 -15.91
C ASP A 114 28.44 -7.85 -14.83
N LYS A 115 27.19 -8.24 -15.15
CA LYS A 115 26.05 -8.23 -14.23
C LYS A 115 25.66 -9.62 -13.73
N ILE A 116 26.33 -10.68 -14.15
CA ILE A 116 26.02 -12.05 -13.73
C ILE A 116 25.97 -12.19 -12.20
N ASN A 117 26.96 -11.65 -11.49
CA ASN A 117 27.01 -11.72 -10.03
C ASN A 117 25.80 -11.02 -9.39
N LYS A 118 25.47 -9.81 -9.86
CA LYS A 118 24.30 -9.05 -9.37
C LYS A 118 23.01 -9.83 -9.64
N PHE A 119 22.86 -10.34 -10.86
CA PHE A 119 21.70 -11.13 -11.27
C PHE A 119 21.51 -12.38 -10.41
N GLN A 120 22.57 -13.15 -10.18
CA GLN A 120 22.55 -14.37 -9.38
C GLN A 120 22.24 -14.10 -7.91
N MET A 121 22.80 -13.04 -7.32
CA MET A 121 22.49 -12.63 -5.95
C MET A 121 21.05 -12.18 -5.79
N SER A 122 20.49 -11.48 -6.78
CA SER A 122 19.10 -10.98 -6.73
C SER A 122 18.06 -12.07 -6.98
N HIS A 123 18.41 -13.17 -7.65
CA HIS A 123 17.45 -14.20 -8.10
C HIS A 123 17.89 -15.63 -7.73
N VAL A 124 18.37 -15.81 -6.50
CA VAL A 124 18.82 -17.11 -5.97
C VAL A 124 17.67 -18.13 -6.03
N GLY A 125 17.93 -19.29 -6.64
CA GLY A 125 17.01 -20.44 -6.66
C GLY A 125 16.11 -20.57 -7.90
N TRP A 126 16.22 -19.68 -8.90
CA TRP A 126 15.39 -19.70 -10.11
C TRP A 126 16.00 -20.43 -11.32
N PHE A 127 17.27 -20.82 -11.23
CA PHE A 127 18.05 -21.32 -12.38
C PHE A 127 18.77 -22.63 -12.06
N TYR A 128 18.76 -23.58 -13.01
CA TYR A 128 19.67 -24.73 -13.01
C TYR A 128 21.06 -24.32 -13.53
N HIS A 129 22.09 -25.07 -13.16
CA HIS A 129 23.50 -24.87 -13.54
C HIS A 129 23.82 -24.93 -15.06
N ASN A 130 22.82 -24.87 -15.96
CA ASN A 130 23.04 -24.79 -17.40
C ASN A 130 23.07 -23.34 -17.86
N SER A 131 24.26 -22.74 -17.85
CA SER A 131 24.54 -21.45 -18.47
C SER A 131 25.44 -21.63 -19.68
N SER A 132 25.08 -21.01 -20.81
CA SER A 132 25.94 -20.96 -21.99
C SER A 132 26.39 -19.51 -22.23
N THR A 133 27.69 -19.29 -22.34
CA THR A 133 28.27 -17.94 -22.52
C THR A 133 28.67 -17.70 -23.97
N ILE A 134 28.41 -16.48 -24.44
CA ILE A 134 28.96 -15.93 -25.69
C ILE A 134 29.93 -14.80 -25.32
N GLU A 135 31.19 -15.14 -25.03
CA GLU A 135 32.15 -14.18 -24.49
C GLU A 135 32.36 -12.96 -25.39
N HIS A 136 32.42 -13.14 -26.71
CA HIS A 136 32.62 -12.06 -27.69
C HIS A 136 31.43 -11.12 -27.87
N ILE A 137 30.21 -11.54 -27.49
CA ILE A 137 28.99 -10.71 -27.52
C ILE A 137 28.72 -10.08 -26.13
N GLY A 138 29.38 -10.58 -25.08
CA GLY A 138 29.25 -10.07 -23.71
C GLY A 138 27.98 -10.55 -22.99
N LEU A 139 27.40 -11.68 -23.41
CA LEU A 139 26.17 -12.23 -22.82
C LEU A 139 26.34 -13.67 -22.34
N THR A 140 25.67 -13.99 -21.25
CA THR A 140 25.44 -15.37 -20.78
C THR A 140 23.95 -15.67 -20.77
N LEU A 141 23.58 -16.78 -21.40
CA LEU A 141 22.22 -17.31 -21.42
C LEU A 141 21.99 -18.20 -20.20
N PHE A 142 20.96 -17.89 -19.43
CA PHE A 142 20.45 -18.71 -18.35
C PHE A 142 19.11 -19.33 -18.75
N GLN A 143 18.95 -20.63 -18.48
CA GLN A 143 17.69 -21.34 -18.63
C GLN A 143 16.96 -21.41 -17.28
N MET A 144 15.67 -21.05 -17.28
CA MET A 144 14.82 -21.03 -16.10
C MET A 144 14.21 -22.41 -15.82
N SER A 145 14.06 -22.78 -14.54
CA SER A 145 13.46 -24.07 -14.16
C SER A 145 11.94 -24.07 -14.39
N SER A 146 11.46 -24.98 -15.23
CA SER A 146 10.03 -25.26 -15.42
C SER A 146 9.48 -26.27 -14.39
N SER A 147 9.77 -26.11 -13.10
CA SER A 147 9.23 -26.99 -12.05
C SER A 147 8.44 -26.19 -11.02
N ASN A 148 7.21 -25.86 -11.39
CA ASN A 148 6.05 -25.76 -10.48
C ASN A 148 4.73 -25.74 -11.29
N THR A 149 4.66 -26.55 -12.35
CA THR A 149 3.39 -27.01 -12.93
C THR A 149 3.13 -28.42 -12.42
N ASP A 150 1.92 -28.62 -11.89
CA ASP A 150 1.27 -29.88 -11.49
C ASP A 150 1.60 -30.48 -10.10
N LEU A 151 0.89 -29.95 -9.10
CA LEU A 151 0.31 -30.73 -8.00
C LEU A 151 -1.15 -30.28 -7.83
N ASN A 152 -1.96 -30.56 -8.86
CA ASN A 152 -3.42 -30.64 -8.80
C ASN A 152 -3.92 -31.31 -10.10
N SER A 153 -3.62 -32.59 -10.24
CA SER A 153 -4.28 -33.48 -11.20
C SER A 153 -4.70 -34.76 -10.49
N GLN A 154 -5.62 -34.62 -9.54
CA GLN A 154 -6.52 -35.68 -9.11
C GLN A 154 -7.73 -35.02 -8.45
N VAL A 155 -8.90 -35.60 -8.72
CA VAL A 155 -10.26 -35.17 -8.34
C VAL A 155 -10.92 -34.20 -9.33
N ASP A 156 -11.50 -34.76 -10.41
CA ASP A 156 -12.96 -34.82 -10.53
C ASP A 156 -13.37 -35.67 -11.74
N ASP A 157 -13.67 -36.93 -11.44
CA ASP A 157 -14.52 -37.80 -12.23
C ASP A 157 -15.91 -37.69 -11.60
N VAL A 158 -16.91 -37.11 -12.30
CA VAL A 158 -18.34 -37.44 -12.28
C VAL A 158 -19.15 -36.44 -13.14
N LYS A 159 -19.54 -36.94 -14.32
CA LYS A 159 -20.83 -36.79 -15.03
C LYS A 159 -21.49 -35.40 -15.14
N SER A 160 -21.57 -34.91 -16.38
CA SER A 160 -22.85 -34.46 -16.94
C SER A 160 -23.01 -34.87 -18.40
N LYS A 161 -24.12 -35.55 -18.67
CA LYS A 161 -24.55 -36.15 -19.93
C LYS A 161 -24.77 -35.09 -21.02
N HIS A 162 -24.34 -35.38 -22.25
CA HIS A 162 -25.22 -35.36 -23.43
C HIS A 162 -24.63 -36.25 -24.53
N GLU A 163 -25.50 -37.08 -25.11
CA GLU A 163 -25.19 -38.21 -26.00
C GLU A 163 -24.77 -37.84 -27.44
N PRO A 164 -24.15 -38.78 -28.17
CA PRO A 164 -23.38 -38.53 -29.39
C PRO A 164 -24.12 -38.91 -30.68
N PHE A 165 -23.75 -38.27 -31.80
CA PHE A 165 -24.00 -38.82 -33.13
C PHE A 165 -22.69 -39.18 -33.86
N LYS A 166 -22.56 -40.49 -34.05
CA LYS A 166 -21.64 -41.35 -34.82
C LYS A 166 -20.76 -40.70 -35.90
N ALA A 167 -19.47 -41.06 -35.84
CA ALA A 167 -18.61 -41.23 -37.02
C ALA A 167 -18.47 -42.73 -37.35
N MET A 168 -18.42 -43.06 -38.64
CA MET A 168 -18.13 -44.38 -39.22
C MET A 168 -17.55 -44.09 -40.61
N GLY A 169 -16.39 -44.55 -41.08
CA GLY A 169 -15.30 -45.32 -40.50
C GLY A 169 -14.12 -45.35 -41.52
N ASN A 170 -12.97 -45.87 -41.06
CA ASN A 170 -11.87 -46.54 -41.76
C ASN A 170 -11.36 -46.04 -43.14
N SER A 171 -10.06 -45.70 -43.22
CA SER A 171 -8.97 -46.57 -43.74
C SER A 171 -7.67 -45.78 -44.02
N GLN A 172 -6.52 -46.44 -43.81
CA GLN A 172 -5.13 -45.96 -44.02
C GLN A 172 -4.70 -46.05 -45.52
N PRO A 173 -3.39 -45.98 -45.89
CA PRO A 173 -2.46 -44.83 -45.97
C PRO A 173 -1.79 -44.69 -47.37
N GLY A 174 -1.14 -43.56 -47.72
CA GLY A 174 -0.33 -43.51 -48.96
C GLY A 174 0.31 -42.18 -49.36
N TYR A 175 1.64 -42.10 -49.19
CA TYR A 175 2.70 -41.56 -50.06
C TYR A 175 2.47 -40.41 -51.09
N THR A 176 3.31 -39.37 -50.96
CA THR A 176 4.18 -38.75 -52.02
C THR A 176 3.80 -37.41 -52.72
N LEU A 177 4.65 -36.39 -52.46
CA LEU A 177 5.19 -35.27 -53.28
C LEU A 177 4.26 -34.25 -54.03
N CYS A 178 4.50 -32.97 -53.68
CA CYS A 178 4.21 -31.61 -54.24
C CYS A 178 3.87 -31.47 -55.75
N PRO A 179 3.15 -30.41 -56.23
CA PRO A 179 3.42 -28.99 -55.93
C PRO A 179 2.21 -28.00 -55.84
N ASP A 180 2.58 -26.78 -55.44
CA ASP A 180 1.90 -25.47 -55.47
C ASP A 180 0.72 -25.29 -56.44
N GLN A 181 -0.42 -24.79 -55.93
CA GLN A 181 -1.15 -23.60 -56.45
C GLN A 181 -2.52 -23.42 -55.75
N THR A 182 -2.63 -22.28 -55.06
CA THR A 182 -3.82 -21.41 -54.92
C THR A 182 -5.21 -22.06 -54.81
N GLU A 183 -5.71 -22.18 -53.57
CA GLU A 183 -7.11 -21.87 -53.26
C GLU A 183 -7.20 -21.06 -51.96
N VAL A 184 -7.55 -19.79 -52.11
CA VAL A 184 -8.03 -18.93 -51.03
C VAL A 184 -9.36 -19.50 -50.54
N LYS A 185 -9.37 -20.15 -49.38
CA LYS A 185 -10.60 -20.42 -48.63
C LYS A 185 -10.67 -19.51 -47.42
N THR A 186 -11.40 -18.42 -47.60
CA THR A 186 -12.04 -17.65 -46.54
C THR A 186 -13.05 -18.50 -45.78
N SER A 187 -12.79 -18.80 -44.50
CA SER A 187 -13.82 -18.86 -43.44
C SER A 187 -13.16 -19.17 -42.08
N GLY A 188 -13.26 -18.21 -41.16
CA GLY A 188 -12.76 -18.27 -39.79
C GLY A 188 -12.33 -16.91 -39.24
N ARG A 189 -13.10 -15.83 -39.49
CA ARG A 189 -12.77 -14.45 -39.08
C ARG A 189 -13.31 -14.14 -37.69
N GLY A 190 -12.47 -13.54 -36.83
CA GLY A 190 -12.93 -12.77 -35.66
C GLY A 190 -11.87 -12.39 -34.62
N TYR A 191 -10.78 -13.14 -34.51
CA TYR A 191 -9.86 -13.03 -33.36
C TYR A 191 -8.38 -12.99 -33.81
N MET A 192 -7.55 -12.22 -33.09
CA MET A 192 -6.09 -12.34 -33.12
C MET A 192 -5.66 -13.38 -32.09
N GLU A 193 -4.81 -14.32 -32.46
CA GLU A 193 -4.25 -15.34 -31.56
C GLU A 193 -2.74 -15.17 -31.42
N VAL A 194 -2.21 -15.33 -30.20
CA VAL A 194 -0.76 -15.29 -29.93
C VAL A 194 -0.01 -16.47 -30.60
N GLY A 195 -0.72 -17.52 -31.07
CA GLY A 195 -0.14 -18.73 -31.67
C GLY A 195 -0.10 -18.79 -33.21
N GLN A 196 -0.84 -17.93 -33.92
CA GLN A 196 -0.87 -17.94 -35.39
C GLN A 196 0.13 -16.92 -35.96
N LYS A 197 1.29 -17.40 -36.42
CA LYS A 197 2.19 -16.77 -37.43
C LYS A 197 2.48 -15.26 -37.35
N TYR A 198 2.34 -14.64 -36.17
CA TYR A 198 2.75 -13.26 -35.89
C TYR A 198 3.66 -13.23 -34.66
N SER A 199 4.96 -12.99 -34.89
CA SER A 199 5.97 -12.87 -33.84
C SER A 199 5.66 -11.67 -32.96
N LEU A 200 5.62 -11.87 -31.64
CA LEU A 200 5.68 -10.77 -30.69
C LEU A 200 6.99 -10.00 -30.92
N ALA A 201 6.96 -8.68 -30.73
CA ALA A 201 8.15 -7.82 -30.81
C ALA A 201 8.79 -7.70 -29.42
N TYR A 202 8.00 -7.35 -28.41
CA TYR A 202 8.51 -7.14 -27.07
C TYR A 202 7.45 -7.38 -26.00
N VAL A 203 7.90 -7.57 -24.76
CA VAL A 203 7.06 -7.71 -23.58
C VAL A 203 7.52 -6.73 -22.51
N LEU A 204 6.59 -5.95 -21.95
CA LEU A 204 6.85 -4.99 -20.87
C LEU A 204 5.87 -5.22 -19.72
N HIS A 205 6.16 -4.62 -18.57
CA HIS A 205 5.17 -4.46 -17.51
C HIS A 205 4.84 -2.98 -17.30
N THR A 206 3.59 -2.68 -16.98
CA THR A 206 3.16 -1.35 -16.51
C THR A 206 2.85 -1.43 -15.02
N SER A 207 2.95 -0.33 -14.27
CA SER A 207 2.68 -0.33 -12.82
C SER A 207 1.22 -0.63 -12.45
N GLY A 208 0.29 -0.57 -13.42
CA GLY A 208 -1.14 -0.80 -13.23
C GLY A 208 -1.82 0.28 -12.37
N THR A 209 -3.02 0.72 -12.76
CA THR A 209 -3.83 1.66 -11.96
C THR A 209 -4.35 1.05 -10.65
N THR A 210 -4.25 -0.27 -10.51
CA THR A 210 -4.66 -1.06 -9.33
C THR A 210 -3.49 -1.42 -8.40
N GLY A 211 -2.27 -0.97 -8.71
CA GLY A 211 -1.04 -1.29 -7.95
C GLY A 211 -0.42 -2.66 -8.23
N ILE A 212 -1.07 -3.51 -9.05
CA ILE A 212 -0.49 -4.77 -9.55
C ILE A 212 0.07 -4.51 -10.95
N PRO A 213 1.37 -4.79 -11.21
CA PRO A 213 1.92 -4.59 -12.54
C PRO A 213 1.26 -5.50 -13.59
N LYS A 214 0.86 -4.92 -14.73
CA LYS A 214 0.25 -5.68 -15.84
C LYS A 214 1.31 -6.06 -16.86
N ILE A 215 1.24 -7.26 -17.42
CA ILE A 215 2.11 -7.65 -18.54
C ILE A 215 1.48 -7.24 -19.87
N VAL A 216 2.27 -6.61 -20.73
CA VAL A 216 1.84 -6.19 -22.06
C VAL A 216 2.73 -6.87 -23.09
N ARG A 217 2.16 -7.77 -23.88
CA ARG A 217 2.83 -8.43 -25.02
C ARG A 217 2.45 -7.73 -26.30
N VAL A 218 3.44 -7.21 -27.00
CA VAL A 218 3.23 -6.32 -28.16
C VAL A 218 3.63 -7.03 -29.45
N PRO A 219 2.68 -7.27 -30.38
CA PRO A 219 2.98 -7.79 -31.71
C PRO A 219 3.76 -6.81 -32.59
N HIS A 220 4.57 -7.33 -33.54
CA HIS A 220 5.16 -6.48 -34.59
C HIS A 220 4.11 -5.67 -35.36
N LYS A 221 2.94 -6.26 -35.63
CA LYS A 221 1.81 -5.60 -36.29
C LYS A 221 1.31 -4.34 -35.56
N CYS A 222 1.55 -4.24 -34.25
CA CYS A 222 1.13 -3.08 -33.46
C CYS A 222 2.14 -1.94 -33.52
N ILE A 223 3.44 -2.27 -33.35
CA ILE A 223 4.49 -1.25 -33.22
C ILE A 223 5.05 -0.79 -34.57
N VAL A 224 5.07 -1.64 -35.61
CA VAL A 224 5.64 -1.28 -36.91
C VAL A 224 4.92 -0.08 -37.57
N PRO A 225 3.56 -0.03 -37.64
CA PRO A 225 2.87 1.14 -38.19
C PRO A 225 3.17 2.43 -37.43
N ASN A 226 3.38 2.33 -36.12
CA ASN A 226 3.75 3.46 -35.26
C ASN A 226 5.10 4.05 -35.70
N ILE A 227 6.13 3.21 -35.80
CA ILE A 227 7.49 3.62 -36.21
C ILE A 227 7.49 4.19 -37.63
N GLN A 228 6.80 3.53 -38.58
CA GLN A 228 6.74 4.00 -39.97
C GLN A 228 6.02 5.36 -40.08
N HIS A 229 4.95 5.57 -39.32
CA HIS A 229 4.24 6.84 -39.36
C HIS A 229 5.04 7.96 -38.71
N LEU A 230 5.67 7.71 -37.56
CA LEU A 230 6.55 8.69 -36.91
C LEU A 230 7.79 8.99 -37.75
N LYS A 231 8.35 8.00 -38.45
CA LYS A 231 9.43 8.22 -39.45
C LYS A 231 9.02 9.24 -40.50
N SER A 232 7.79 9.14 -41.00
CA SER A 232 7.22 10.07 -41.98
C SER A 232 6.94 11.45 -41.37
N ILE A 233 6.23 11.51 -40.24
CA ILE A 233 5.85 12.76 -39.56
C ILE A 233 7.08 13.57 -39.13
N PHE A 234 8.10 12.89 -38.61
CA PHE A 234 9.33 13.51 -38.18
C PHE A 234 10.36 13.62 -39.31
N GLU A 235 10.05 13.19 -40.53
CA GLU A 235 10.95 13.27 -41.68
C GLU A 235 12.36 12.74 -41.36
N ILE A 236 12.44 11.54 -40.77
CA ILE A 236 13.73 10.96 -40.36
C ILE A 236 14.56 10.55 -41.58
N THR A 237 15.82 10.97 -41.58
CA THR A 237 16.81 10.70 -42.63
C THR A 237 18.03 9.98 -42.06
N PRO A 238 18.90 9.41 -42.91
CA PRO A 238 20.14 8.78 -42.45
C PRO A 238 21.11 9.73 -41.75
N ASP A 239 21.00 11.05 -41.96
CA ASP A 239 21.87 12.07 -41.37
C ASP A 239 21.47 12.44 -39.93
N ASP A 240 20.43 11.81 -39.41
CA ASP A 240 19.94 12.07 -38.08
C ASP A 240 20.63 11.29 -36.99
N THR A 241 20.66 11.93 -35.82
CA THR A 241 21.10 11.30 -34.57
C THR A 241 19.99 11.44 -33.56
N LEU A 242 19.41 10.31 -33.18
CA LEU A 242 18.40 10.20 -32.13
C LEU A 242 19.10 9.96 -30.79
N PHE A 243 18.47 10.39 -29.70
CA PHE A 243 18.91 10.04 -28.34
C PHE A 243 18.01 8.96 -27.74
N LEU A 244 18.60 7.91 -27.16
CA LEU A 244 17.88 6.91 -26.37
C LEU A 244 17.61 7.47 -24.97
N ALA A 245 16.60 8.33 -24.87
CA ALA A 245 16.21 9.00 -23.64
C ALA A 245 15.52 8.04 -22.68
N ALA A 246 14.55 7.27 -23.17
CA ALA A 246 13.68 6.44 -22.36
C ALA A 246 14.43 5.24 -21.74
N PRO A 247 14.07 4.81 -20.52
CA PRO A 247 14.54 3.53 -19.98
C PRO A 247 14.02 2.35 -20.82
N LEU A 248 14.78 1.26 -20.91
CA LEU A 248 14.42 0.10 -21.74
C LEU A 248 13.14 -0.61 -21.31
N THR A 249 12.75 -0.44 -20.04
CA THR A 249 11.51 -0.96 -19.49
C THR A 249 10.26 -0.14 -19.89
N PHE A 250 10.43 0.90 -20.70
CA PHE A 250 9.35 1.75 -21.20
C PHE A 250 9.30 1.71 -22.73
N ASP A 251 8.10 1.61 -23.30
CA ASP A 251 7.88 1.46 -24.74
C ASP A 251 8.35 2.62 -25.64
N PRO A 252 8.43 3.90 -25.19
CA PRO A 252 9.13 4.96 -25.91
C PRO A 252 10.56 4.59 -26.35
N SER A 253 11.29 3.76 -25.59
CA SER A 253 12.65 3.33 -25.97
C SER A 253 12.65 2.47 -27.22
N VAL A 254 11.58 1.70 -27.45
CA VAL A 254 11.40 0.90 -28.68
C VAL A 254 11.22 1.81 -29.87
N VAL A 255 10.43 2.88 -29.71
CA VAL A 255 10.25 3.88 -30.76
C VAL A 255 11.57 4.57 -31.06
N GLU A 256 12.30 5.08 -30.06
CA GLU A 256 13.60 5.74 -30.25
C GLU A 256 14.60 4.84 -31.00
N LEU A 257 14.76 3.59 -30.55
CA LEU A 257 15.70 2.65 -31.13
C LEU A 257 15.36 2.32 -32.58
N PHE A 258 14.11 1.93 -32.86
CA PHE A 258 13.74 1.47 -34.20
C PHE A 258 13.44 2.61 -35.17
N LEU A 259 13.09 3.81 -34.68
CA LEU A 259 12.99 4.99 -35.53
C LEU A 259 14.37 5.35 -36.12
N ALA A 260 15.44 5.22 -35.33
CA ALA A 260 16.82 5.40 -35.81
C ALA A 260 17.22 4.27 -36.77
N LEU A 261 17.16 3.02 -36.27
CA LEU A 261 17.73 1.88 -36.97
C LEU A 261 17.03 1.57 -38.31
N THR A 262 15.71 1.77 -38.40
CA THR A 262 14.96 1.55 -39.65
C THR A 262 15.08 2.71 -40.66
N SER A 263 15.81 3.77 -40.31
CA SER A 263 15.96 4.98 -41.15
C SER A 263 17.37 5.21 -41.68
N GLY A 264 18.35 4.37 -41.32
CA GLY A 264 19.76 4.62 -41.64
C GLY A 264 20.43 5.65 -40.72
N ALA A 265 19.71 6.12 -39.69
CA ALA A 265 20.14 7.13 -38.74
C ALA A 265 20.95 6.51 -37.59
N SER A 266 21.60 7.36 -36.78
CA SER A 266 22.33 6.93 -35.60
C SER A 266 21.47 7.03 -34.33
N ILE A 267 21.66 6.11 -33.37
CA ILE A 267 21.15 6.22 -32.00
C ILE A 267 22.31 6.47 -31.03
N LEU A 268 22.20 7.52 -30.21
CA LEU A 268 23.13 7.84 -29.13
C LEU A 268 22.66 7.23 -27.81
N VAL A 269 23.55 6.50 -27.15
CA VAL A 269 23.35 5.90 -25.83
C VAL A 269 24.38 6.48 -24.87
N VAL A 270 23.93 6.89 -23.68
CA VAL A 270 24.79 7.35 -22.58
C VAL A 270 24.39 6.61 -21.30
N PRO A 271 25.30 6.45 -20.31
CA PRO A 271 24.97 5.88 -19.02
C PRO A 271 23.82 6.59 -18.31
N ASN A 272 23.03 5.87 -17.52
CA ASN A 272 21.93 6.44 -16.74
C ASN A 272 22.40 7.54 -15.78
N THR A 273 23.63 7.45 -15.24
CA THR A 273 24.23 8.49 -14.39
C THR A 273 24.35 9.82 -15.12
N VAL A 274 24.78 9.81 -16.39
CA VAL A 274 24.87 11.01 -17.23
C VAL A 274 23.47 11.60 -17.50
N LYS A 275 22.44 10.75 -17.69
CA LYS A 275 21.05 11.23 -17.84
C LYS A 275 20.55 12.03 -16.63
N MET A 276 21.19 11.87 -15.47
CA MET A 276 20.88 12.61 -14.24
C MET A 276 21.67 13.91 -14.11
N MET A 277 22.62 14.19 -15.01
CA MET A 277 23.52 15.35 -14.97
C MET A 277 23.20 16.32 -16.12
N PRO A 278 22.39 17.38 -15.90
CA PRO A 278 21.83 18.20 -16.98
C PRO A 278 22.89 18.91 -17.83
N VAL A 279 23.97 19.40 -17.21
CA VAL A 279 25.06 20.08 -17.93
C VAL A 279 25.81 19.09 -18.83
N GLU A 280 26.26 17.97 -18.27
CA GLU A 280 26.97 16.93 -19.02
C GLU A 280 26.11 16.33 -20.13
N LEU A 281 24.85 16.00 -19.82
CA LEU A 281 23.89 15.53 -20.81
C LEU A 281 23.71 16.55 -21.94
N SER A 282 23.55 17.84 -21.63
CA SER A 282 23.40 18.87 -22.66
C SER A 282 24.64 19.00 -23.55
N SER A 283 25.84 18.83 -22.98
CA SER A 283 27.09 18.82 -23.72
C SER A 283 27.16 17.62 -24.66
N ALA A 284 26.90 16.41 -24.13
CA ALA A 284 26.88 15.19 -24.91
C ALA A 284 25.89 15.29 -26.08
N LEU A 285 24.64 15.68 -25.82
CA LEU A 285 23.59 15.74 -26.84
C LEU A 285 23.88 16.80 -27.91
N PHE A 286 24.15 18.05 -27.54
CA PHE A 286 24.12 19.16 -28.50
C PHE A 286 25.50 19.65 -28.95
N HIS A 287 26.53 19.45 -28.15
CA HIS A 287 27.89 19.89 -28.47
C HIS A 287 28.73 18.77 -29.07
N HIS A 288 28.72 17.57 -28.47
CA HIS A 288 29.57 16.46 -28.92
C HIS A 288 28.92 15.69 -30.07
N HIS A 289 27.66 15.30 -29.93
CA HIS A 289 26.98 14.40 -30.89
C HIS A 289 25.98 15.10 -31.80
N ARG A 290 25.68 16.38 -31.57
CA ARG A 290 24.75 17.19 -32.37
C ARG A 290 23.42 16.48 -32.66
N VAL A 291 22.79 15.93 -31.62
CA VAL A 291 21.49 15.25 -31.66
C VAL A 291 20.46 16.11 -32.38
N THR A 292 19.76 15.49 -33.34
CA THR A 292 18.79 16.15 -34.22
C THR A 292 17.35 15.86 -33.81
N VAL A 293 17.11 14.71 -33.15
CA VAL A 293 15.78 14.26 -32.76
C VAL A 293 15.81 13.82 -31.29
N LEU A 294 14.96 14.46 -30.49
CA LEU A 294 14.80 14.16 -29.07
C LEU A 294 13.34 13.83 -28.78
N GLN A 295 13.08 12.56 -28.47
CA GLN A 295 11.85 12.15 -27.81
C GLN A 295 12.11 12.13 -26.30
N ALA A 296 11.26 12.78 -25.50
CA ALA A 296 11.48 12.90 -24.07
C ALA A 296 10.18 13.10 -23.30
N THR A 297 10.21 12.88 -21.99
CA THR A 297 9.13 13.37 -21.12
C THR A 297 9.32 14.88 -20.88
N PRO A 298 8.22 15.64 -20.66
CA PRO A 298 8.28 17.00 -20.14
C PRO A 298 9.21 17.16 -18.93
N THR A 299 9.22 16.18 -18.01
CA THR A 299 10.10 16.19 -16.84
C THR A 299 11.59 16.07 -17.20
N LEU A 300 11.96 15.23 -18.18
CA LEU A 300 13.35 15.16 -18.64
C LEU A 300 13.77 16.48 -19.30
N LEU A 301 12.90 17.12 -20.08
CA LEU A 301 13.19 18.44 -20.65
C LEU A 301 13.40 19.49 -19.54
N ARG A 302 12.50 19.55 -18.56
CA ARG A 302 12.60 20.49 -17.42
C ARG A 302 13.88 20.33 -16.61
N ARG A 303 14.47 19.13 -16.57
CA ARG A 303 15.71 18.85 -15.84
C ARG A 303 16.89 19.70 -16.33
N PHE A 304 16.91 20.09 -17.60
CA PHE A 304 17.95 21.01 -18.11
C PHE A 304 17.89 22.39 -17.42
N GLY A 305 16.74 22.79 -16.88
CA GLY A 305 16.52 24.12 -16.33
C GLY A 305 16.33 25.16 -17.44
N ALA A 306 15.62 26.26 -17.13
CA ALA A 306 15.22 27.24 -18.13
C ALA A 306 16.42 27.83 -18.90
N HIS A 307 17.54 28.02 -18.21
CA HIS A 307 18.78 28.54 -18.80
C HIS A 307 19.33 27.62 -19.90
N ILE A 308 19.61 26.35 -19.60
CA ILE A 308 20.19 25.41 -20.60
C ILE A 308 19.21 25.14 -21.73
N ILE A 309 17.90 25.06 -21.43
CA ILE A 309 16.89 24.90 -22.49
C ILE A 309 16.99 26.07 -23.48
N LYS A 310 17.04 27.31 -23.00
CA LYS A 310 17.10 28.49 -23.87
C LYS A 310 18.45 28.70 -24.54
N SER A 311 19.55 28.49 -23.80
CA SER A 311 20.91 28.73 -24.29
C SER A 311 21.43 27.63 -25.21
N THR A 312 20.92 26.40 -25.06
CA THR A 312 21.45 25.21 -25.73
C THR A 312 20.36 24.47 -26.48
N VAL A 313 19.40 23.85 -25.78
CA VAL A 313 18.43 22.88 -26.36
C VAL A 313 17.58 23.51 -27.47
N LEU A 314 16.97 24.66 -27.18
CA LEU A 314 16.09 25.44 -28.05
C LEU A 314 16.71 26.80 -28.40
N SER A 315 18.04 26.84 -28.51
CA SER A 315 18.79 28.01 -28.96
C SER A 315 18.66 28.24 -30.47
N ALA A 316 19.14 29.37 -30.98
CA ALA A 316 19.20 29.64 -32.42
C ALA A 316 20.11 28.64 -33.17
N ASN A 317 21.17 28.17 -32.51
CA ASN A 317 22.24 27.37 -33.13
C ASN A 317 22.18 25.87 -32.77
N THR A 318 21.08 25.43 -32.13
CA THR A 318 20.90 24.02 -31.77
C THR A 318 20.90 23.12 -33.01
N SER A 319 21.40 21.89 -32.87
CA SER A 319 21.25 20.83 -33.88
C SER A 319 19.84 20.23 -33.90
N LEU A 320 19.04 20.47 -32.85
CA LEU A 320 17.75 19.82 -32.67
C LEU A 320 16.72 20.32 -33.69
N ARG A 321 16.22 19.42 -34.53
CA ARG A 321 15.11 19.71 -35.46
C ARG A 321 13.76 19.21 -34.97
N VAL A 322 13.72 18.13 -34.18
CA VAL A 322 12.49 17.54 -33.64
C VAL A 322 12.61 17.37 -32.14
N LEU A 323 11.67 17.99 -31.42
CA LEU A 323 11.44 17.75 -30.00
C LEU A 323 10.04 17.14 -29.84
N ALA A 324 9.96 15.86 -29.51
CA ALA A 324 8.70 15.16 -29.28
C ALA A 324 8.52 14.88 -27.80
N LEU A 325 7.50 15.49 -27.19
CA LEU A 325 7.20 15.35 -25.77
C LEU A 325 6.00 14.43 -25.58
N GLY A 326 6.11 13.45 -24.68
CA GLY A 326 5.00 12.55 -24.38
C GLY A 326 5.17 11.79 -23.07
N GLY A 327 4.11 11.09 -22.68
CA GLY A 327 4.07 10.27 -21.46
C GLY A 327 3.71 11.05 -20.17
N GLU A 328 3.59 12.37 -20.25
CA GLU A 328 3.08 13.26 -19.20
C GLU A 328 2.26 14.39 -19.82
N ALA A 329 1.55 15.18 -19.00
CA ALA A 329 0.85 16.36 -19.47
C ALA A 329 1.82 17.34 -20.17
N PHE A 330 1.40 17.84 -21.34
CA PHE A 330 2.22 18.72 -22.15
C PHE A 330 2.44 20.08 -21.45
N PRO A 331 3.66 20.67 -21.51
CA PRO A 331 3.91 21.96 -20.88
C PRO A 331 3.01 23.07 -21.41
N VAL A 332 2.66 24.01 -20.54
CA VAL A 332 1.88 25.18 -20.94
C VAL A 332 2.63 26.02 -21.98
N LEU A 333 1.88 26.60 -22.92
CA LEU A 333 2.46 27.27 -24.08
C LEU A 333 3.32 28.47 -23.73
N ASN A 334 2.93 29.25 -22.71
CA ASN A 334 3.70 30.41 -22.28
C ASN A 334 5.09 30.02 -21.77
N LEU A 335 5.19 28.88 -21.08
CA LEU A 335 6.44 28.34 -20.61
C LEU A 335 7.33 27.91 -21.80
N LEU A 336 6.77 27.19 -22.78
CA LEU A 336 7.50 26.82 -24.00
C LEU A 336 7.96 28.03 -24.82
N LYS A 337 7.13 29.07 -24.94
CA LYS A 337 7.52 30.35 -25.56
C LYS A 337 8.72 30.97 -24.86
N SER A 338 8.78 30.91 -23.52
CA SER A 338 9.88 31.47 -22.74
C SER A 338 11.21 30.73 -22.96
N TRP A 339 11.14 29.44 -23.29
CA TRP A 339 12.28 28.57 -23.53
C TRP A 339 12.79 28.61 -24.98
N LYS A 340 11.89 28.72 -25.96
CA LYS A 340 12.24 28.66 -27.39
C LYS A 340 12.80 30.01 -27.86
N HIS A 341 14.05 30.03 -28.31
CA HIS A 341 14.64 31.22 -28.91
C HIS A 341 13.88 31.60 -30.20
N LYS A 342 13.74 32.90 -30.49
CA LYS A 342 12.96 33.40 -31.65
C LYS A 342 13.42 32.83 -33.00
N GLU A 343 14.72 32.59 -33.14
CA GLU A 343 15.33 32.03 -34.37
C GLU A 343 15.43 30.50 -34.37
N ASN A 344 14.98 29.83 -33.31
CA ASN A 344 15.04 28.38 -33.20
C ASN A 344 14.05 27.71 -34.18
N LYS A 345 14.54 26.74 -34.96
CA LYS A 345 13.74 26.04 -35.99
C LYS A 345 13.25 24.66 -35.57
N THR A 346 13.40 24.29 -34.29
CA THR A 346 12.97 23.00 -33.77
C THR A 346 11.45 22.88 -33.85
N SER A 347 10.95 21.86 -34.55
CA SER A 347 9.54 21.47 -34.54
C SER A 347 9.22 20.73 -33.24
N ILE A 348 8.20 21.20 -32.52
CA ILE A 348 7.76 20.62 -31.25
C ILE A 348 6.50 19.78 -31.48
N PHE A 349 6.45 18.59 -30.90
CA PHE A 349 5.34 17.66 -31.01
C PHE A 349 4.83 17.23 -29.64
N ASN A 350 3.51 17.12 -29.49
CA ASN A 350 2.85 16.46 -28.38
C ASN A 350 2.49 15.02 -28.80
N LEU A 351 2.99 14.04 -28.07
CA LEU A 351 2.72 12.62 -28.25
C LEU A 351 1.89 12.10 -27.08
N TYR A 352 0.84 11.36 -27.40
CA TYR A 352 -0.01 10.74 -26.38
C TYR A 352 -0.27 9.28 -26.73
N GLY A 353 -0.24 8.40 -25.74
CA GLY A 353 -0.48 6.97 -25.89
C GLY A 353 -0.26 6.21 -24.58
N ILE A 354 -0.61 4.93 -24.59
CA ILE A 354 -0.46 4.02 -23.45
C ILE A 354 0.22 2.73 -23.90
N THR A 355 0.90 2.04 -23.00
CA THR A 355 1.63 0.82 -23.32
C THR A 355 0.70 -0.29 -23.83
N GLU A 356 -0.52 -0.38 -23.29
CA GLU A 356 -1.55 -1.37 -23.65
C GLU A 356 -2.03 -1.29 -25.10
N VAL A 357 -1.63 -0.24 -25.84
CA VAL A 357 -1.92 -0.07 -27.27
C VAL A 357 -0.65 0.15 -28.09
N SER A 358 0.53 -0.25 -27.58
CA SER A 358 1.83 -0.17 -28.27
C SER A 358 2.33 1.26 -28.45
N SER A 359 2.65 1.95 -27.35
CA SER A 359 3.24 3.29 -27.31
C SER A 359 2.31 4.39 -27.85
N TRP A 360 2.82 5.30 -28.67
CA TRP A 360 2.11 6.50 -29.07
C TRP A 360 0.84 6.20 -29.87
N ALA A 361 -0.27 6.85 -29.56
CA ALA A 361 -1.55 6.68 -30.24
C ALA A 361 -1.92 7.90 -31.08
N THR A 362 -1.60 9.09 -30.60
CA THR A 362 -1.85 10.35 -31.30
C THR A 362 -0.60 11.22 -31.32
N CYS A 363 -0.52 12.09 -32.33
CA CYS A 363 0.55 13.06 -32.49
C CYS A 363 -0.03 14.40 -32.91
N TYR A 364 0.43 15.47 -32.25
CA TYR A 364 0.11 16.85 -32.60
C TYR A 364 1.39 17.64 -32.83
N LYS A 365 1.52 18.26 -34.01
CA LYS A 365 2.59 19.24 -34.26
C LYS A 365 2.15 20.59 -33.74
N ILE A 366 2.95 21.19 -32.84
CA ILE A 366 2.70 22.54 -32.36
C ILE A 366 2.90 23.53 -33.53
N PRO A 367 1.89 24.33 -33.91
CA PRO A 367 2.05 25.31 -34.98
C PRO A 367 3.04 26.41 -34.59
N GLU A 368 3.86 26.87 -35.54
CA GLU A 368 4.91 27.87 -35.25
C GLU A 368 4.31 29.23 -34.87
N GLU A 369 3.12 29.53 -35.38
CA GLU A 369 2.37 30.76 -35.10
C GLU A 369 2.08 30.91 -33.60
N VAL A 370 1.98 29.79 -32.89
CA VAL A 370 1.77 29.77 -31.45
C VAL A 370 2.93 30.42 -30.71
N PHE A 371 4.16 30.38 -31.24
CA PHE A 371 5.32 31.00 -30.60
C PHE A 371 5.47 32.51 -30.86
N SER A 372 4.55 33.11 -31.63
CA SER A 372 4.50 34.56 -31.79
C SER A 372 4.09 35.27 -30.49
N ALA A 373 4.54 36.53 -30.33
CA ALA A 373 4.23 37.34 -29.15
C ALA A 373 2.73 37.68 -29.03
N ASP A 374 2.03 37.75 -30.16
CA ASP A 374 0.62 38.17 -30.23
C ASP A 374 -0.37 37.01 -30.05
N PHE A 375 0.11 35.76 -30.13
CA PHE A 375 -0.76 34.59 -29.98
C PHE A 375 -1.12 34.36 -28.51
N ARG A 376 -2.40 34.54 -28.16
CA ARG A 376 -2.98 34.13 -26.87
C ARG A 376 -3.98 33.00 -27.08
N THR A 377 -3.90 31.98 -26.24
CA THR A 377 -4.88 30.89 -26.20
C THR A 377 -5.21 30.59 -24.75
N ASP A 378 -6.50 30.49 -24.45
CA ASP A 378 -7.02 30.12 -23.13
C ASP A 378 -7.17 28.59 -22.97
N PHE A 379 -6.86 27.81 -24.02
CA PHE A 379 -7.03 26.36 -24.06
C PHE A 379 -5.69 25.61 -24.09
N PRO A 380 -5.62 24.40 -23.46
CA PRO A 380 -4.44 23.56 -23.47
C PRO A 380 -4.13 22.98 -24.85
N ILE A 381 -2.99 22.32 -24.99
CA ILE A 381 -2.56 21.71 -26.25
C ILE A 381 -3.39 20.45 -26.58
N PRO A 382 -3.91 20.30 -27.81
CA PRO A 382 -4.60 19.08 -28.24
C PRO A 382 -3.69 17.83 -28.21
N LEU A 383 -4.32 16.66 -28.06
CA LEU A 383 -3.64 15.36 -28.20
C LEU A 383 -3.29 15.02 -29.66
N GLY A 384 -3.91 15.70 -30.63
CA GLY A 384 -3.62 15.56 -32.05
C GLY A 384 -4.39 14.45 -32.75
N SER A 385 -3.85 14.01 -33.88
CA SER A 385 -4.49 13.05 -34.77
C SER A 385 -4.00 11.62 -34.49
N PRO A 386 -4.85 10.59 -34.66
CA PRO A 386 -4.44 9.19 -34.52
C PRO A 386 -3.29 8.82 -35.47
N LEU A 387 -2.34 8.02 -34.96
CA LEU A 387 -1.26 7.44 -35.75
C LEU A 387 -1.78 6.28 -36.62
N LEU A 388 -0.98 5.86 -37.61
CA LEU A 388 -1.34 4.81 -38.57
C LEU A 388 -1.79 3.54 -37.85
N GLY A 389 -2.94 3.00 -38.28
CA GLY A 389 -3.55 1.81 -37.68
C GLY A 389 -4.25 2.03 -36.34
N THR A 390 -4.32 3.27 -35.83
CA THR A 390 -4.96 3.60 -34.55
C THR A 390 -6.36 4.16 -34.74
N LYS A 391 -7.31 3.67 -33.95
CA LYS A 391 -8.64 4.25 -33.74
C LYS A 391 -8.69 4.88 -32.34
N VAL A 392 -9.28 6.06 -32.25
CA VAL A 392 -9.48 6.78 -30.98
C VAL A 392 -10.96 7.13 -30.88
N GLU A 393 -11.56 6.78 -29.75
CA GLU A 393 -12.95 7.09 -29.45
C GLU A 393 -13.03 7.77 -28.08
N VAL A 394 -14.00 8.65 -27.90
CA VAL A 394 -14.33 9.23 -26.60
C VAL A 394 -15.73 8.76 -26.25
N ARG A 395 -15.91 8.23 -25.04
CA ARG A 395 -17.19 7.69 -24.58
C ARG A 395 -17.62 8.31 -23.26
N ASP A 396 -18.91 8.50 -23.08
CA ASP A 396 -19.51 8.95 -21.82
C ASP A 396 -19.66 7.79 -20.82
N THR A 397 -20.26 8.06 -19.65
CA THR A 397 -20.49 7.04 -18.61
C THR A 397 -21.47 5.94 -19.03
N ASN A 398 -22.27 6.17 -20.07
CA ASN A 398 -23.22 5.22 -20.62
C ASN A 398 -22.60 4.40 -21.78
N GLY A 399 -21.32 4.66 -22.12
CA GLY A 399 -20.62 4.03 -23.23
C GLY A 399 -20.94 4.63 -24.60
N SER A 400 -21.67 5.75 -24.66
CA SER A 400 -22.04 6.42 -25.92
C SER A 400 -20.90 7.31 -26.41
N ALA A 401 -20.74 7.42 -27.72
CA ALA A 401 -19.70 8.26 -28.33
C ALA A 401 -19.93 9.76 -28.04
N VAL A 402 -18.88 10.45 -27.61
CA VAL A 402 -18.86 11.90 -27.33
C VAL A 402 -18.16 12.61 -28.49
N LEU A 403 -18.93 13.38 -29.26
CA LEU A 403 -18.42 14.18 -30.38
C LEU A 403 -18.08 15.62 -30.00
N GLU A 404 -18.65 16.10 -28.89
CA GLU A 404 -18.42 17.42 -28.29
C GLU A 404 -18.72 17.29 -26.79
N GLY A 405 -17.90 17.89 -25.92
CA GLY A 405 -18.02 17.78 -24.46
C GLY A 405 -17.00 16.83 -23.81
N GLU A 406 -17.23 16.42 -22.57
CA GLU A 406 -16.25 15.65 -21.80
C GLU A 406 -16.54 14.14 -21.83
N GLY A 407 -15.50 13.32 -21.88
CA GLY A 407 -15.63 11.87 -21.83
C GLY A 407 -14.29 11.16 -21.66
N GLN A 408 -14.36 9.84 -21.56
CA GLN A 408 -13.20 8.98 -21.39
C GLN A 408 -12.68 8.50 -22.75
N ILE A 409 -11.36 8.51 -22.92
CA ILE A 409 -10.73 8.08 -24.19
C ILE A 409 -10.50 6.56 -24.21
N PHE A 410 -10.79 5.96 -25.36
CA PHE A 410 -10.57 4.57 -25.71
C PHE A 410 -9.68 4.51 -26.94
N ILE A 411 -8.70 3.61 -26.93
CA ILE A 411 -7.73 3.48 -28.01
C ILE A 411 -7.67 2.03 -28.49
N GLY A 412 -7.63 1.83 -29.79
CA GLY A 412 -7.47 0.52 -30.39
C GLY A 412 -7.14 0.64 -31.87
N GLY A 413 -7.63 -0.31 -32.65
CA GLY A 413 -7.43 -0.36 -34.10
C GLY A 413 -7.89 -1.71 -34.63
N GLU A 414 -7.99 -1.83 -35.95
CA GLU A 414 -8.40 -3.10 -36.57
C GLU A 414 -7.46 -4.25 -36.18
N GLU A 415 -6.15 -4.01 -36.31
CA GLU A 415 -5.07 -4.97 -36.01
C GLU A 415 -4.08 -4.46 -34.94
N ARG A 416 -4.29 -3.24 -34.41
CA ARG A 416 -3.41 -2.63 -33.40
C ARG A 416 -3.85 -3.05 -31.99
N ILE A 417 -3.58 -4.30 -31.65
CA ILE A 417 -4.04 -4.96 -30.43
C ILE A 417 -2.85 -5.60 -29.69
N CYS A 418 -2.58 -5.12 -28.48
CA CYS A 418 -1.66 -5.79 -27.56
C CYS A 418 -2.40 -6.80 -26.69
N PHE A 419 -1.69 -7.82 -26.25
CA PHE A 419 -2.21 -8.83 -25.32
C PHE A 419 -1.83 -8.46 -23.89
N LEU A 420 -2.82 -8.42 -23.02
CA LEU A 420 -2.67 -8.06 -21.62
C LEU A 420 -2.72 -9.31 -20.74
N ASP A 421 -1.77 -9.43 -19.81
CA ASP A 421 -1.70 -10.51 -18.82
C ASP A 421 -1.84 -11.92 -19.43
N ASP A 422 -2.97 -12.60 -19.20
CA ASP A 422 -3.19 -13.98 -19.64
C ASP A 422 -4.00 -14.06 -20.96
N GLU A 423 -4.21 -12.93 -21.64
CA GLU A 423 -4.89 -12.90 -22.94
C GLU A 423 -4.10 -13.66 -24.02
N MET A 424 -4.72 -14.72 -24.55
CA MET A 424 -4.14 -15.53 -25.63
C MET A 424 -4.83 -15.28 -26.97
N THR A 425 -6.06 -14.81 -26.93
CA THR A 425 -6.86 -14.43 -28.10
C THR A 425 -7.66 -13.16 -27.80
N VAL A 426 -7.72 -12.23 -28.75
CA VAL A 426 -8.43 -10.95 -28.59
C VAL A 426 -9.21 -10.63 -29.88
N PRO A 427 -10.49 -10.20 -29.81
CA PRO A 427 -11.25 -9.83 -31.01
C PRO A 427 -10.59 -8.71 -31.82
N LEU A 428 -10.66 -8.78 -33.15
CA LEU A 428 -10.25 -7.66 -34.02
C LEU A 428 -11.07 -6.40 -33.71
N GLY A 429 -10.44 -5.22 -33.83
CA GLY A 429 -11.10 -3.96 -33.51
C GLY A 429 -11.27 -3.67 -32.01
N THR A 430 -10.65 -4.46 -31.12
CA THR A 430 -10.73 -4.23 -29.67
C THR A 430 -10.22 -2.83 -29.30
N MET A 431 -11.04 -2.12 -28.52
CA MET A 431 -10.74 -0.79 -27.98
C MET A 431 -10.43 -0.92 -26.48
N ARG A 432 -9.27 -0.43 -26.05
CA ARG A 432 -8.82 -0.43 -24.65
C ARG A 432 -9.22 0.88 -23.98
N GLU A 433 -9.82 0.75 -22.80
CA GLU A 433 -10.05 1.88 -21.89
C GLU A 433 -8.70 2.36 -21.35
N THR A 434 -8.45 3.68 -21.46
CA THR A 434 -7.17 4.27 -21.03
C THR A 434 -7.14 4.69 -19.56
N GLY A 435 -8.32 5.01 -19.00
CA GLY A 435 -8.44 5.70 -17.71
C GLY A 435 -8.39 7.24 -17.81
N ASP A 436 -8.14 7.78 -19.00
CA ASP A 436 -7.89 9.20 -19.23
C ASP A 436 -9.16 9.92 -19.70
N PHE A 437 -9.36 11.15 -19.21
CA PHE A 437 -10.47 12.00 -19.59
C PHE A 437 -10.00 13.12 -20.52
N VAL A 438 -10.86 13.43 -21.49
CA VAL A 438 -10.64 14.49 -22.45
C VAL A 438 -11.90 15.34 -22.62
N ARG A 439 -11.70 16.60 -23.00
CA ARG A 439 -12.75 17.43 -23.59
C ARG A 439 -12.60 17.38 -25.10
N VAL A 440 -13.67 16.99 -25.79
CA VAL A 440 -13.80 17.12 -27.23
C VAL A 440 -14.36 18.49 -27.53
N GLN A 441 -13.62 19.28 -28.30
CA GLN A 441 -14.07 20.57 -28.77
C GLN A 441 -13.61 20.81 -30.20
N ASN A 442 -14.54 21.10 -31.11
CA ASN A 442 -14.25 21.26 -32.54
C ASN A 442 -13.47 20.07 -33.12
N ALA A 443 -13.89 18.85 -32.75
CA ALA A 443 -13.24 17.57 -33.10
C ALA A 443 -11.77 17.42 -32.63
N LYS A 444 -11.29 18.29 -31.74
CA LYS A 444 -9.97 18.17 -31.09
C LYS A 444 -10.13 17.64 -29.68
N LEU A 445 -9.16 16.84 -29.25
CA LEU A 445 -9.13 16.22 -27.92
C LEU A 445 -8.19 17.00 -27.01
N PHE A 446 -8.71 17.52 -25.91
CA PHE A 446 -7.95 18.24 -24.90
C PHE A 446 -7.89 17.41 -23.62
N PHE A 447 -6.69 17.09 -23.15
CA PHE A 447 -6.49 16.25 -21.97
C PHE A 447 -6.99 16.97 -20.70
N LEU A 448 -7.80 16.27 -19.90
CA LEU A 448 -8.31 16.74 -18.60
C LEU A 448 -7.68 16.00 -17.41
N GLY A 449 -6.86 15.00 -17.68
CA GLY A 449 -6.20 14.18 -16.67
C GLY A 449 -6.82 12.80 -16.48
N ARG A 450 -6.21 12.00 -15.61
CA ARG A 450 -6.65 10.62 -15.33
C ARG A 450 -7.75 10.53 -14.27
N LYS A 451 -8.62 9.52 -14.38
CA LYS A 451 -9.69 9.21 -13.40
C LYS A 451 -9.15 8.86 -12.02
N ASP A 452 -8.04 8.12 -11.97
CA ASP A 452 -7.38 7.64 -10.75
C ASP A 452 -6.54 8.73 -10.04
N ASN A 453 -6.11 9.76 -10.77
CA ASN A 453 -5.40 10.92 -10.20
C ASN A 453 -6.32 12.05 -9.71
N GLN A 454 -7.64 11.87 -9.78
CA GLN A 454 -8.59 12.86 -9.25
C GLN A 454 -8.68 12.76 -7.74
N ILE A 455 -8.47 13.88 -7.06
CA ILE A 455 -8.73 14.01 -5.64
C ILE A 455 -10.11 14.63 -5.41
N LYS A 456 -10.77 14.24 -4.32
CA LYS A 456 -12.07 14.78 -3.93
C LYS A 456 -11.89 15.74 -2.76
N ARG A 457 -12.02 17.04 -3.03
CA ARG A 457 -11.89 18.11 -2.03
C ARG A 457 -13.16 18.95 -1.98
N HIS A 458 -13.67 19.18 -0.77
CA HIS A 458 -14.94 19.88 -0.53
C HIS A 458 -16.11 19.36 -1.36
N GLY A 459 -16.20 18.03 -1.50
CA GLY A 459 -17.26 17.37 -2.27
C GLY A 459 -17.08 17.39 -3.80
N LYS A 460 -16.11 18.14 -4.33
CA LYS A 460 -15.84 18.26 -5.77
C LYS A 460 -14.59 17.47 -6.14
N ARG A 461 -14.63 16.80 -7.30
CA ARG A 461 -13.46 16.14 -7.88
C ARG A 461 -12.67 17.13 -8.71
N PHE A 462 -11.35 17.12 -8.59
CA PHE A 462 -10.50 17.88 -9.48
C PHE A 462 -9.18 17.13 -9.70
N ASN A 463 -8.53 17.41 -10.83
CA ASN A 463 -7.22 16.85 -11.13
C ASN A 463 -6.12 17.82 -10.67
N MET A 464 -5.14 17.31 -9.91
CA MET A 464 -4.01 18.09 -9.42
C MET A 464 -3.13 18.68 -10.54
N GLU A 465 -3.14 18.07 -11.73
CA GLU A 465 -2.46 18.59 -12.92
C GLU A 465 -3.01 19.96 -13.35
N CYS A 466 -4.31 20.22 -13.17
CA CYS A 466 -4.89 21.53 -13.47
C CYS A 466 -4.29 22.63 -12.59
N LEU A 467 -4.01 22.32 -11.32
CA LEU A 467 -3.31 23.24 -10.42
C LEU A 467 -1.87 23.47 -10.90
N GLN A 468 -1.16 22.39 -11.26
CA GLN A 468 0.23 22.51 -11.73
C GLN A 468 0.33 23.35 -13.00
N GLN A 469 -0.55 23.12 -13.98
CA GLN A 469 -0.60 23.92 -15.21
C GLN A 469 -0.89 25.39 -14.93
N ALA A 470 -1.87 25.69 -14.06
CA ALA A 470 -2.18 27.07 -13.69
C ALA A 470 -1.01 27.78 -12.99
N ALA A 471 -0.23 27.04 -12.19
CA ALA A 471 0.98 27.55 -11.54
C ALA A 471 2.14 27.74 -12.52
N GLU A 472 2.38 26.80 -13.44
CA GLU A 472 3.41 26.91 -14.48
C GLU A 472 3.16 28.08 -15.45
N ASP A 473 1.89 28.51 -15.61
CA ASP A 473 1.51 29.68 -16.40
C ASP A 473 1.81 31.02 -15.70
N LEU A 474 2.33 31.02 -14.48
CA LEU A 474 2.78 32.22 -13.78
C LEU A 474 4.23 32.55 -14.16
N CYS A 475 4.51 33.83 -14.44
CA CYS A 475 5.84 34.25 -14.88
C CYS A 475 6.95 33.93 -13.86
N GLN A 476 6.63 34.01 -12.56
CA GLN A 476 7.57 33.79 -11.44
C GLN A 476 7.90 32.31 -11.18
N VAL A 477 7.14 31.37 -11.76
CA VAL A 477 7.32 29.92 -11.53
C VAL A 477 8.23 29.33 -12.60
N GLU A 478 9.30 28.64 -12.17
CA GLU A 478 10.19 27.87 -13.07
C GLU A 478 9.68 26.45 -13.26
N ALA A 479 9.34 25.78 -12.16
CA ALA A 479 8.78 24.44 -12.15
C ALA A 479 7.90 24.26 -10.91
N CYS A 480 6.95 23.33 -10.96
CA CYS A 480 6.14 23.01 -9.79
C CYS A 480 5.73 21.53 -9.75
N ALA A 481 5.28 21.10 -8.58
CA ALA A 481 4.59 19.83 -8.39
C ALA A 481 3.57 19.96 -7.26
N ALA A 482 2.46 19.23 -7.37
CA ALA A 482 1.42 19.21 -6.34
C ALA A 482 1.32 17.83 -5.69
N THR A 483 1.05 17.80 -4.38
CA THR A 483 0.75 16.56 -3.64
C THR A 483 -0.53 16.73 -2.83
N TRP A 484 -1.24 15.62 -2.63
CA TRP A 484 -2.39 15.53 -1.74
C TRP A 484 -1.93 14.89 -0.42
N TYR A 485 -1.33 15.71 0.42
CA TYR A 485 -0.64 15.29 1.62
C TYR A 485 -1.64 14.80 2.67
N GLN A 486 -1.40 13.58 3.18
CA GLN A 486 -2.27 12.87 4.14
C GLN A 486 -3.75 12.75 3.71
N GLN A 487 -4.01 12.92 2.41
CA GLN A 487 -5.35 13.01 1.86
C GLN A 487 -6.23 14.15 2.40
N GLU A 488 -5.60 15.20 2.95
CA GLU A 488 -6.30 16.32 3.59
C GLU A 488 -5.87 17.69 3.06
N LYS A 489 -4.57 17.90 2.79
CA LYS A 489 -4.03 19.19 2.35
C LYS A 489 -3.42 19.13 0.96
N LEU A 490 -3.76 20.12 0.13
CA LEU A 490 -3.24 20.32 -1.20
C LEU A 490 -2.03 21.22 -1.12
N ILE A 491 -0.85 20.65 -1.31
CA ILE A 491 0.42 21.38 -1.21
C ILE A 491 0.97 21.57 -2.60
N LEU A 492 1.32 22.82 -2.94
CA LEU A 492 2.02 23.17 -4.17
C LEU A 492 3.48 23.47 -3.84
N PHE A 493 4.39 22.65 -4.37
CA PHE A 493 5.82 22.93 -4.33
C PHE A 493 6.22 23.71 -5.56
N VAL A 494 6.97 24.79 -5.36
CA VAL A 494 7.36 25.72 -6.42
C VAL A 494 8.87 25.92 -6.40
N VAL A 495 9.48 25.79 -7.58
CA VAL A 495 10.82 26.28 -7.88
C VAL A 495 10.66 27.68 -8.48
N PRO A 496 11.08 28.74 -7.77
CA PRO A 496 10.88 30.11 -8.23
C PRO A 496 11.98 30.55 -9.22
N LYS A 497 11.66 31.41 -10.19
CA LYS A 497 12.64 32.03 -11.11
C LYS A 497 13.44 33.16 -10.44
N ASP A 498 12.75 33.97 -9.66
CA ASP A 498 13.25 35.14 -8.93
C ASP A 498 12.70 35.12 -7.49
N ASP A 499 12.84 36.20 -6.72
CA ASP A 499 12.18 36.33 -5.41
C ASP A 499 10.65 36.28 -5.57
N LEU A 500 10.08 35.10 -5.33
CA LEU A 500 8.65 34.82 -5.46
C LEU A 500 7.95 35.08 -4.13
N GLU A 501 6.96 35.97 -4.14
CA GLU A 501 6.12 36.26 -2.97
C GLU A 501 4.92 35.31 -2.91
N LYS A 502 4.84 34.52 -1.84
CA LYS A 502 3.86 33.43 -1.72
C LYS A 502 2.41 33.92 -1.73
N GLY A 503 2.15 35.08 -1.11
CA GLY A 503 0.81 35.64 -0.98
C GLY A 503 0.25 36.06 -2.34
N GLU A 504 1.01 36.87 -3.08
CA GLU A 504 0.65 37.29 -4.44
C GLU A 504 0.43 36.11 -5.40
N THR A 505 1.29 35.09 -5.33
CA THR A 505 1.18 33.88 -6.16
C THR A 505 -0.12 33.12 -5.87
N LEU A 506 -0.49 32.99 -4.59
CA LEU A 506 -1.73 32.31 -4.19
C LEU A 506 -2.97 33.10 -4.62
N GLU A 507 -2.95 34.42 -4.53
CA GLU A 507 -4.03 35.28 -5.02
C GLU A 507 -4.21 35.17 -6.54
N GLU A 508 -3.12 35.08 -7.30
CA GLU A 508 -3.20 34.90 -8.74
C GLU A 508 -3.75 33.50 -9.10
N LEU A 509 -3.39 32.46 -8.36
CA LEU A 509 -4.00 31.13 -8.49
C LEU A 509 -5.49 31.14 -8.15
N ARG A 510 -5.93 31.90 -7.13
CA ARG A 510 -7.35 32.05 -6.76
C ARG A 510 -8.20 32.65 -7.86
N LYS A 511 -7.63 33.50 -8.72
CA LYS A 511 -8.33 34.07 -9.89
C LYS A 511 -8.50 33.08 -11.04
N ARG A 512 -7.59 32.11 -11.15
CA ARG A 512 -7.53 31.14 -12.27
C ARG A 512 -8.17 29.79 -11.95
N LEU A 513 -8.25 29.43 -10.68
CA LEU A 513 -8.73 28.13 -10.22
C LEU A 513 -10.01 28.28 -9.39
N PRO A 514 -10.93 27.29 -9.45
CA PRO A 514 -12.06 27.25 -8.53
C PRO A 514 -11.56 27.07 -7.09
N ALA A 515 -12.31 27.58 -6.10
CA ALA A 515 -11.89 27.64 -4.69
C ALA A 515 -11.38 26.31 -4.11
N HIS A 516 -11.90 25.16 -4.56
CA HIS A 516 -11.51 23.82 -4.10
C HIS A 516 -10.22 23.28 -4.74
N ALA A 517 -9.72 23.89 -5.80
CA ALA A 517 -8.48 23.52 -6.50
C ALA A 517 -7.29 24.44 -6.14
N VAL A 518 -7.55 25.53 -5.40
CA VAL A 518 -6.50 26.43 -4.87
C VAL A 518 -5.71 25.71 -3.78
N PRO A 519 -4.37 25.70 -3.80
CA PRO A 519 -3.57 24.97 -2.81
C PRO A 519 -3.78 25.54 -1.40
N ASP A 520 -3.73 24.66 -0.40
CA ASP A 520 -3.77 25.05 1.01
C ASP A 520 -2.47 25.77 1.40
N GLU A 521 -1.34 25.34 0.84
CA GLU A 521 -0.03 25.91 1.14
C GLU A 521 0.92 25.86 -0.07
N LEU A 522 1.79 26.86 -0.14
CA LEU A 522 2.87 26.97 -1.13
C LEU A 522 4.23 26.82 -0.45
N VAL A 523 5.00 25.83 -0.89
CA VAL A 523 6.33 25.50 -0.36
C VAL A 523 7.37 25.79 -1.43
N LEU A 524 8.34 26.67 -1.11
CA LEU A 524 9.44 26.97 -2.02
C LEU A 524 10.53 25.91 -1.87
N ILE A 525 10.98 25.35 -2.99
CA ILE A 525 12.04 24.34 -3.05
C ILE A 525 13.08 24.77 -4.08
N LYS A 526 14.32 24.32 -3.89
CA LYS A 526 15.43 24.65 -4.81
C LYS A 526 15.34 23.91 -6.14
N ALA A 527 14.85 22.68 -6.11
CA ALA A 527 14.66 21.82 -7.29
C ALA A 527 13.63 20.74 -6.97
N LEU A 528 12.91 20.25 -7.98
CA LEU A 528 12.00 19.13 -7.85
C LEU A 528 12.79 17.83 -7.60
N PRO A 529 12.45 17.03 -6.56
CA PRO A 529 13.06 15.72 -6.39
C PRO A 529 12.54 14.78 -7.48
N LEU A 530 13.44 13.99 -8.07
CA LEU A 530 13.14 13.09 -9.17
C LEU A 530 13.56 11.66 -8.82
N THR A 531 12.80 10.67 -9.27
CA THR A 531 13.13 9.25 -9.18
C THR A 531 14.30 8.90 -10.10
N SER A 532 14.86 7.69 -9.96
CA SER A 532 15.86 7.13 -10.88
C SER A 532 15.38 7.08 -12.33
N HIS A 533 14.07 6.93 -12.54
CA HIS A 533 13.42 6.96 -13.85
C HIS A 533 13.06 8.38 -14.33
N GLY A 534 13.43 9.40 -13.56
CA GLY A 534 13.26 10.79 -13.92
C GLY A 534 11.84 11.34 -13.89
N LYS A 535 10.96 10.75 -13.08
CA LYS A 535 9.64 11.31 -12.72
C LYS A 535 9.74 12.07 -11.40
N VAL A 536 8.79 12.95 -11.10
CA VAL A 536 8.70 13.61 -9.78
C VAL A 536 8.55 12.57 -8.67
N ASP A 537 9.42 12.65 -7.65
CA ASP A 537 9.37 11.78 -6.48
C ASP A 537 8.41 12.35 -5.42
N ILE A 538 7.17 11.88 -5.44
CA ILE A 538 6.12 12.29 -4.50
C ILE A 538 6.47 11.90 -3.06
N SER A 539 7.18 10.79 -2.85
CA SER A 539 7.60 10.35 -1.52
C SER A 539 8.60 11.35 -0.92
N GLU A 540 9.57 11.78 -1.72
CA GLU A 540 10.55 12.77 -1.30
C GLU A 540 9.92 14.16 -1.11
N LEU A 541 8.98 14.57 -1.97
CA LEU A 541 8.18 15.79 -1.75
C LEU A 541 7.43 15.76 -0.41
N ASN A 542 6.81 14.64 -0.06
CA ASN A 542 6.14 14.49 1.22
C ASN A 542 7.12 14.61 2.39
N LYS A 543 8.35 14.08 2.28
CA LYS A 543 9.40 14.27 3.29
C LYS A 543 9.86 15.74 3.38
N ILE A 544 10.01 16.43 2.25
CA ILE A 544 10.35 17.87 2.23
C ILE A 544 9.29 18.66 2.97
N TYR A 545 8.00 18.38 2.72
CA TYR A 545 6.92 19.05 3.43
C TYR A 545 6.88 18.72 4.93
N GLN A 546 7.14 17.47 5.31
CA GLN A 546 7.29 17.09 6.72
C GLN A 546 8.41 17.89 7.41
N ASN A 547 9.55 18.04 6.76
CA ASN A 547 10.66 18.85 7.26
C ASN A 547 10.30 20.34 7.34
N HIS A 548 9.54 20.85 6.36
CA HIS A 548 9.01 22.21 6.37
C HIS A 548 8.08 22.44 7.58
N LEU A 549 7.17 21.50 7.89
CA LEU A 549 6.33 21.53 9.08
C LEU A 549 7.16 21.54 10.37
N ASN A 550 8.20 20.70 10.45
CA ASN A 550 9.11 20.63 11.60
C ASN A 550 9.98 21.89 11.77
N SER A 551 10.32 22.59 10.69
CA SER A 551 11.01 23.89 10.75
C SER A 551 10.08 24.98 11.27
N ARG A 552 8.84 25.03 10.76
CA ARG A 552 7.83 25.99 11.17
C ARG A 552 7.46 25.86 12.65
N ARG A 553 7.46 24.63 13.17
CA ARG A 553 7.30 24.32 14.61
C ARG A 553 8.45 24.81 15.50
N ARG A 554 9.67 24.97 14.95
CA ARG A 554 10.83 25.51 15.69
C ARG A 554 10.87 27.03 15.73
N ASP A 555 10.29 27.71 14.74
CA ASP A 555 10.26 29.18 14.64
C ASP A 555 9.05 29.83 15.36
N SER A 556 8.04 29.05 15.78
CA SER A 556 6.91 29.54 16.58
C SER A 556 7.28 29.70 18.06
N LYS A 557 8.06 30.73 18.40
CA LYS A 557 8.21 31.16 19.80
C LYS A 557 6.96 31.95 20.22
N LEU A 558 6.03 31.27 20.92
CA LEU A 558 5.00 31.93 21.72
C LEU A 558 5.69 32.77 22.81
N SER A 559 5.36 34.05 22.92
CA SER A 559 6.05 34.98 23.82
C SER A 559 5.36 35.17 25.18
N ASP A 560 4.04 35.01 25.28
CA ASP A 560 3.29 35.19 26.54
C ASP A 560 2.02 34.32 26.65
N ALA A 561 1.58 34.07 27.90
CA ALA A 561 0.41 33.25 28.24
C ALA A 561 -0.92 33.84 27.71
N GLU A 562 -1.06 35.16 27.70
CA GLU A 562 -2.28 35.85 27.23
C GLU A 562 -2.50 35.64 25.72
N GLU A 563 -1.43 35.62 24.92
CA GLU A 563 -1.49 35.36 23.47
C GLU A 563 -1.95 33.91 23.16
N LEU A 564 -1.55 32.95 24.00
CA LEU A 564 -1.98 31.55 23.88
C LEU A 564 -3.50 31.42 24.11
N TRP A 565 -4.06 32.14 25.08
CA TRP A 565 -5.49 32.11 25.37
C TRP A 565 -6.33 32.64 24.20
N GLU A 566 -5.96 33.79 23.65
CA GLU A 566 -6.67 34.38 22.50
C GLU A 566 -6.63 33.48 21.27
N ARG A 567 -5.46 32.90 20.98
CA ARG A 567 -5.30 31.98 19.84
C ARG A 567 -6.07 30.67 20.04
N LEU A 568 -6.13 30.14 21.26
CA LEU A 568 -6.96 28.96 21.56
C LEU A 568 -8.44 29.24 21.33
N GLN A 569 -8.94 30.40 21.77
CA GLN A 569 -10.32 30.80 21.51
C GLN A 569 -10.61 30.95 20.02
N TYR A 570 -9.68 31.55 19.27
CA TYR A 570 -9.78 31.68 17.81
C TYR A 570 -9.84 30.30 17.12
N LEU A 571 -8.90 29.41 17.44
CA LEU A 571 -8.83 28.07 16.87
C LEU A 571 -10.09 27.25 17.23
N TRP A 572 -10.59 27.38 18.46
CA TRP A 572 -11.83 26.73 18.90
C TRP A 572 -13.03 27.20 18.06
N LYS A 573 -13.18 28.51 17.83
CA LYS A 573 -14.25 29.04 16.96
C LYS A 573 -14.07 28.61 15.50
N SER A 574 -12.84 28.64 14.99
CA SER A 574 -12.50 28.26 13.63
C SER A 574 -12.89 26.81 13.33
N VAL A 575 -12.48 25.88 14.19
CA VAL A 575 -12.74 24.45 14.02
C VAL A 575 -14.22 24.12 14.15
N LEU A 576 -14.96 24.86 14.97
CA LEU A 576 -16.41 24.69 15.12
C LEU A 576 -17.25 25.43 14.06
N GLY A 577 -16.64 26.26 13.23
CA GLY A 577 -17.34 27.07 12.23
C GLY A 577 -18.11 28.27 12.82
N LEU A 578 -17.72 28.74 14.00
CA LEU A 578 -18.39 29.79 14.79
C LEU A 578 -17.74 31.17 14.64
N LEU A 579 -16.92 31.40 13.61
CA LEU A 579 -16.17 32.65 13.40
C LEU A 579 -17.06 33.90 13.24
N GLY A 580 -18.37 33.74 12.95
CA GLY A 580 -19.35 34.83 12.85
C GLY A 580 -20.01 35.22 14.19
N ASP A 581 -19.75 34.50 15.27
CA ASP A 581 -20.37 34.73 16.57
C ASP A 581 -19.48 35.62 17.46
N SER A 582 -19.95 36.84 17.74
CA SER A 582 -19.20 37.86 18.49
C SER A 582 -19.18 37.61 20.01
N THR A 583 -19.91 36.61 20.48
CA THR A 583 -19.93 36.20 21.89
C THR A 583 -18.63 35.48 22.28
N GLY A 584 -18.06 35.82 23.44
CA GLY A 584 -16.86 35.15 23.96
C GLY A 584 -17.14 33.69 24.33
N ILE A 585 -16.17 32.79 24.14
CA ILE A 585 -16.32 31.39 24.57
C ILE A 585 -16.29 31.35 26.11
N SER A 586 -17.30 30.73 26.72
CA SER A 586 -17.31 30.51 28.18
C SER A 586 -16.08 29.68 28.59
N LYS A 587 -15.43 30.05 29.70
CA LYS A 587 -14.26 29.32 30.21
C LYS A 587 -14.55 27.85 30.53
N ASP A 588 -15.81 27.56 30.89
CA ASP A 588 -16.31 26.21 31.19
C ASP A 588 -16.82 25.45 29.95
N ALA A 589 -16.67 26.02 28.74
CA ALA A 589 -17.13 25.38 27.52
C ALA A 589 -16.34 24.10 27.21
N VAL A 590 -17.05 22.99 27.06
CA VAL A 590 -16.49 21.69 26.67
C VAL A 590 -16.64 21.50 25.16
N PHE A 591 -15.61 20.95 24.51
CA PHE A 591 -15.52 20.92 23.05
C PHE A 591 -16.67 20.15 22.39
N LEU A 592 -17.01 18.98 22.92
CA LEU A 592 -18.11 18.15 22.43
C LEU A 592 -19.47 18.84 22.60
N TYR A 593 -19.69 19.56 23.71
CA TYR A 593 -20.95 20.26 23.97
C TYR A 593 -21.08 21.58 23.20
N SER A 594 -19.99 22.03 22.57
CA SER A 594 -19.95 23.25 21.73
C SER A 594 -20.20 22.94 20.24
N GLY A 595 -20.59 21.70 19.88
CA GLY A 595 -20.79 21.27 18.49
C GLY A 595 -19.55 20.62 17.84
N GLY A 596 -18.54 20.30 18.65
CA GLY A 596 -17.37 19.52 18.27
C GLY A 596 -17.68 18.03 18.19
N ASP A 597 -16.96 17.32 17.32
CA ASP A 597 -16.94 15.86 17.25
C ASP A 597 -15.49 15.38 17.31
N SER A 598 -15.28 14.07 17.31
CA SER A 598 -13.94 13.47 17.43
C SER A 598 -13.01 13.82 16.26
N LEU A 599 -13.55 14.10 15.06
CA LEU A 599 -12.75 14.51 13.90
C LEU A 599 -12.32 15.98 14.03
N LYS A 600 -13.25 16.85 14.45
CA LYS A 600 -12.96 18.25 14.76
C LYS A 600 -12.01 18.38 15.94
N ALA A 601 -12.12 17.51 16.95
CA ALA A 601 -11.23 17.51 18.11
C ALA A 601 -9.80 17.13 17.71
N LEU A 602 -9.65 16.15 16.81
CA LEU A 602 -8.35 15.79 16.23
C LEU A 602 -7.74 16.96 15.46
N ARG A 603 -8.54 17.64 14.64
CA ARG A 603 -8.10 18.85 13.93
C ARG A 603 -7.69 19.98 14.87
N PHE A 604 -8.47 20.21 15.94
CA PHE A 604 -8.16 21.22 16.95
C PHE A 604 -6.88 20.87 17.71
N TYR A 605 -6.69 19.60 18.06
CA TYR A 605 -5.46 19.06 18.64
C TYR A 605 -4.24 19.34 17.75
N GLU A 606 -4.32 19.01 16.46
CA GLU A 606 -3.22 19.24 15.51
C GLU A 606 -2.89 20.72 15.32
N GLU A 607 -3.91 21.58 15.27
CA GLU A 607 -3.75 23.03 15.18
C GLU A 607 -3.10 23.61 16.46
N ILE A 608 -3.45 23.09 17.64
CA ILE A 608 -2.79 23.46 18.91
C ILE A 608 -1.34 22.98 18.96
N GLU A 609 -1.04 21.73 18.60
CA GLU A 609 0.36 21.27 18.58
C GLU A 609 1.21 22.06 17.58
N THR A 610 0.58 22.48 16.47
CA THR A 610 1.22 23.37 15.50
C THR A 610 1.46 24.76 16.09
N LEU A 611 0.50 25.29 16.85
CA LEU A 611 0.63 26.58 17.55
C LEU A 611 1.72 26.55 18.64
N VAL A 612 1.78 25.45 19.40
CA VAL A 612 2.64 25.25 20.57
C VAL A 612 4.07 24.83 20.16
N GLY A 613 4.25 24.31 18.94
CA GLY A 613 5.55 23.94 18.37
C GLY A 613 6.17 22.66 18.95
N LYS A 614 5.49 22.01 19.91
CA LYS A 614 5.91 20.75 20.55
C LYS A 614 4.69 19.88 20.86
N PRO A 615 4.84 18.55 20.88
CA PRO A 615 3.74 17.66 21.23
C PRO A 615 3.27 17.92 22.66
N VAL A 616 1.96 17.89 22.86
CA VAL A 616 1.32 18.13 24.16
C VAL A 616 0.68 16.81 24.60
N PRO A 617 1.34 16.01 25.47
CA PRO A 617 0.87 14.68 25.79
C PRO A 617 -0.55 14.66 26.36
N GLY A 618 -1.42 13.81 25.80
CA GLY A 618 -2.81 13.65 26.26
C GLY A 618 -3.76 14.79 25.86
N LEU A 619 -3.31 15.75 25.03
CA LEU A 619 -4.10 16.93 24.67
C LEU A 619 -5.42 16.58 23.97
N LEU A 620 -5.45 15.54 23.11
CA LEU A 620 -6.69 15.13 22.45
C LEU A 620 -7.75 14.64 23.45
N GLU A 621 -7.33 13.88 24.46
CA GLU A 621 -8.21 13.38 25.53
C GLU A 621 -8.71 14.55 26.40
N VAL A 622 -7.84 15.52 26.69
CA VAL A 622 -8.19 16.75 27.40
C VAL A 622 -9.18 17.59 26.58
N ILE A 623 -8.96 17.78 25.27
CA ILE A 623 -9.91 18.49 24.39
C ILE A 623 -11.29 17.83 24.40
N LEU A 624 -11.34 16.50 24.36
CA LEU A 624 -12.59 15.74 24.29
C LEU A 624 -13.36 15.73 25.62
N SER A 625 -12.66 15.82 26.75
CA SER A 625 -13.26 15.57 28.07
C SER A 625 -13.28 16.77 29.03
N ARG A 626 -12.60 17.88 28.69
CA ARG A 626 -12.37 19.02 29.60
C ARG A 626 -12.83 20.36 29.02
N SER A 627 -12.89 21.38 29.87
CA SER A 627 -13.23 22.74 29.44
C SER A 627 -12.08 23.41 28.69
N ILE A 628 -12.36 24.44 27.89
CA ILE A 628 -11.34 25.22 27.18
C ILE A 628 -10.33 25.86 28.16
N GLU A 629 -10.75 26.24 29.38
CA GLU A 629 -9.83 26.74 30.42
C GLU A 629 -8.88 25.63 30.91
N GLU A 630 -9.37 24.41 31.07
CA GLU A 630 -8.54 23.26 31.47
C GLU A 630 -7.59 22.83 30.34
N VAL A 631 -8.03 22.90 29.08
CA VAL A 631 -7.17 22.71 27.89
C VAL A 631 -6.04 23.74 27.90
N TYR A 632 -6.35 25.01 28.14
CA TYR A 632 -5.36 26.08 28.24
C TYR A 632 -4.39 25.86 29.40
N ARG A 633 -4.87 25.52 30.61
CA ARG A 633 -3.99 25.24 31.76
C ARG A 633 -3.09 24.02 31.52
N HIS A 634 -3.59 23.00 30.83
CA HIS A 634 -2.80 21.82 30.46
C HIS A 634 -1.65 22.20 29.52
N ILE A 635 -1.93 23.05 28.53
CA ILE A 635 -0.92 23.56 27.59
C ILE A 635 0.08 24.49 28.31
N LEU A 636 -0.40 25.38 29.19
CA LEU A 636 0.46 26.27 29.98
C LEU A 636 1.43 25.50 30.86
N LYS A 637 0.98 24.46 31.58
CA LYS A 637 1.84 23.64 32.45
C LYS A 637 2.98 22.97 31.69
N ILE A 638 2.78 22.69 30.40
CA ILE A 638 3.76 22.07 29.52
C ILE A 638 4.67 23.13 28.87
N LEU A 639 4.16 24.33 28.61
CA LEU A 639 4.92 25.45 28.04
C LEU A 639 5.78 26.20 29.06
N PHE A 640 5.26 26.42 30.26
CA PHE A 640 5.86 27.21 31.33
C PHE A 640 5.79 26.43 32.67
N PRO A 641 6.65 25.41 32.87
CA PRO A 641 6.76 24.75 34.16
C PRO A 641 7.39 25.71 35.18
N ASP A 642 6.64 26.13 36.20
CA ASP A 642 7.15 27.04 37.25
C ASP A 642 8.41 26.48 37.94
N GLU A 643 9.44 27.31 38.03
CA GLU A 643 10.59 27.16 38.92
C GLU A 643 10.14 27.40 40.37
N ASP A 644 9.57 26.39 41.03
CA ASP A 644 9.56 26.35 42.50
C ASP A 644 9.22 24.95 43.01
N ARG A 645 10.28 24.14 43.22
CA ARG A 645 10.48 23.23 44.38
C ARG A 645 11.71 22.36 44.17
N LEU A 646 12.87 22.90 44.53
CA LEU A 646 13.96 22.14 45.11
C LEU A 646 13.47 21.50 46.42
N MET A 647 13.70 20.20 46.61
CA MET A 647 14.47 19.68 47.75
C MET A 647 14.62 18.16 47.68
N ASN A 648 15.88 17.75 47.80
CA ASN A 648 16.41 16.53 48.40
C ASN A 648 16.88 15.34 47.53
N TYR A 649 18.21 15.34 47.40
CA TYR A 649 19.22 14.27 47.38
C TYR A 649 19.33 13.43 46.10
N ASP A 650 20.22 13.82 45.19
CA ASP A 650 21.67 13.49 45.17
C ASP A 650 21.95 11.98 45.29
N ASN A 651 22.39 11.37 44.19
CA ASN A 651 23.81 11.01 43.98
C ASN A 651 23.96 10.16 42.69
N VAL A 652 24.70 10.64 41.67
CA VAL A 652 26.10 10.22 41.34
C VAL A 652 26.10 8.83 40.64
N VAL A 653 26.62 8.58 39.42
CA VAL A 653 27.94 8.85 38.82
C VAL A 653 27.86 8.72 37.28
N LYS A 654 28.70 9.50 36.60
CA LYS A 654 29.10 9.45 35.17
C LYS A 654 29.83 8.15 34.75
N ARG A 655 30.05 8.02 33.43
CA ARG A 655 31.13 7.29 32.69
C ARG A 655 30.81 5.81 32.36
N LYS A 656 31.22 5.24 31.23
CA LYS A 656 32.08 5.68 30.11
C LYS A 656 31.89 4.69 28.94
N LEU A 657 32.14 5.21 27.73
CA LEU A 657 32.45 4.48 26.50
C LEU A 657 33.59 3.46 26.61
N SER A 658 33.47 2.36 25.86
CA SER A 658 34.48 1.67 25.01
C SER A 658 34.22 0.16 25.00
N GLY A 659 34.30 -0.63 23.92
CA GLY A 659 34.75 -0.40 22.56
C GLY A 659 34.70 -1.72 21.76
N ASN A 660 34.81 -1.59 20.44
CA ASN A 660 35.28 -2.54 19.39
C ASN A 660 35.29 -4.06 19.59
N SER A 661 34.64 -4.76 18.64
CA SER A 661 35.20 -5.70 17.63
C SER A 661 34.00 -6.41 16.97
N GLY A 662 33.79 -6.52 15.66
CA GLY A 662 34.73 -6.63 14.55
C GLY A 662 35.12 -8.09 14.33
N GLU A 663 34.24 -8.93 13.76
CA GLU A 663 34.63 -10.18 13.07
C GLU A 663 33.49 -10.77 12.20
N GLU A 664 33.80 -10.98 10.93
CA GLU A 664 33.08 -11.81 9.95
C GLU A 664 33.38 -13.30 10.20
N PHE A 665 32.43 -14.21 9.98
CA PHE A 665 32.50 -15.24 8.92
C PHE A 665 31.47 -16.39 9.06
N HIS A 666 31.00 -16.79 7.88
CA HIS A 666 30.60 -18.13 7.41
C HIS A 666 29.37 -18.87 7.95
N GLY A 667 28.51 -19.19 6.99
CA GLY A 667 27.36 -20.07 7.15
C GLY A 667 27.70 -21.56 7.19
N LYS A 668 26.70 -22.32 7.66
CA LYS A 668 26.45 -23.71 7.28
C LYS A 668 24.97 -24.02 7.54
N TYR A 669 24.24 -24.30 6.45
CA TYR A 669 22.94 -24.94 6.50
C TYR A 669 23.08 -26.33 7.14
N ILE A 670 22.40 -26.57 8.26
CA ILE A 670 22.21 -27.91 8.81
C ILE A 670 20.76 -28.33 8.58
N LYS A 671 20.65 -29.40 7.80
CA LYS A 671 19.48 -30.22 7.48
C LYS A 671 18.69 -30.56 8.75
N LEU A 672 17.38 -30.26 8.77
CA LEU A 672 16.46 -30.72 9.82
C LEU A 672 16.54 -32.26 9.93
N LYS A 673 16.93 -32.74 11.12
CA LYS A 673 16.66 -34.10 11.57
C LYS A 673 15.87 -34.06 12.88
N SER A 674 14.82 -34.86 12.86
CA SER A 674 13.92 -35.26 13.94
C SER A 674 14.61 -35.56 15.28
N GLU A 675 13.93 -35.12 16.35
CA GLU A 675 14.01 -35.57 17.74
C GLU A 675 15.34 -35.41 18.52
N ARG A 676 15.35 -34.46 19.46
CA ARG A 676 15.73 -34.65 20.88
C ARG A 676 15.35 -33.42 21.71
N GLY A 677 14.84 -33.67 22.91
CA GLY A 677 14.02 -32.76 23.73
C GLY A 677 14.64 -31.40 24.07
N LEU A 678 13.79 -30.37 23.98
CA LEU A 678 14.03 -29.09 24.63
C LEU A 678 14.09 -29.31 26.14
N VAL A 679 15.22 -28.98 26.74
CA VAL A 679 15.34 -28.81 28.20
C VAL A 679 14.53 -27.57 28.57
N VAL A 680 13.36 -27.81 29.16
CA VAL A 680 12.47 -26.78 29.72
C VAL A 680 13.14 -26.18 30.94
N ALA A 681 13.35 -24.87 30.96
CA ALA A 681 13.70 -24.14 32.18
C ALA A 681 12.56 -24.28 33.20
N PRO A 682 12.84 -24.51 34.49
CA PRO A 682 11.80 -24.78 35.48
C PRO A 682 10.96 -23.52 35.73
N GLY A 683 9.63 -23.69 35.75
CA GLY A 683 8.71 -22.70 36.34
C GLY A 683 7.68 -22.08 35.41
N LEU A 684 6.73 -22.89 34.90
CA LEU A 684 5.29 -22.60 34.95
C LEU A 684 4.54 -23.86 34.49
N THR A 685 4.15 -24.62 35.51
CA THR A 685 2.98 -25.49 35.64
C THR A 685 1.75 -24.86 34.97
N SER A 686 0.88 -25.70 34.39
CA SER A 686 -0.29 -25.35 33.56
C SER A 686 -1.01 -24.03 33.89
N PHE A 687 -1.55 -23.34 32.88
CA PHE A 687 -2.34 -22.10 33.06
C PHE A 687 -3.53 -22.01 32.10
N ILE A 688 -4.43 -21.07 32.37
CA ILE A 688 -5.54 -20.63 31.50
C ILE A 688 -5.38 -19.14 31.27
N ALA A 689 -5.45 -18.68 30.02
CA ALA A 689 -5.46 -17.27 29.68
C ALA A 689 -6.74 -16.91 28.93
N LEU A 690 -7.37 -15.82 29.34
CA LEU A 690 -8.62 -15.31 28.82
C LEU A 690 -8.41 -13.92 28.26
N SER A 691 -8.93 -13.71 27.06
CA SER A 691 -8.90 -12.43 26.37
C SER A 691 -10.25 -12.15 25.72
N ARG A 692 -10.42 -10.94 25.19
CA ARG A 692 -11.67 -10.45 24.60
C ARG A 692 -12.31 -11.43 23.60
N GLY A 693 -13.65 -11.42 23.55
CA GLY A 693 -14.42 -12.23 22.60
C GLY A 693 -14.31 -13.73 22.82
N ASN A 694 -14.22 -14.17 24.08
CA ASN A 694 -14.11 -15.59 24.45
C ASN A 694 -12.87 -16.33 23.93
N ASN A 695 -11.81 -15.61 23.56
CA ASN A 695 -10.54 -16.24 23.20
C ASN A 695 -9.84 -16.78 24.46
N PHE A 696 -9.68 -18.10 24.52
CA PHE A 696 -8.98 -18.77 25.60
C PHE A 696 -7.77 -19.56 25.09
N PHE A 697 -6.70 -19.55 25.87
CA PHE A 697 -5.49 -20.33 25.64
C PHE A 697 -5.15 -21.12 26.90
N SER A 698 -4.92 -22.43 26.80
CA SER A 698 -4.55 -23.26 27.95
C SER A 698 -3.43 -24.23 27.62
N MET A 699 -2.52 -24.41 28.58
CA MET A 699 -1.50 -25.45 28.56
C MET A 699 -1.83 -26.50 29.63
N LYS A 700 -2.40 -27.65 29.24
CA LYS A 700 -2.53 -28.86 30.11
C LYS A 700 -2.10 -30.11 29.35
N SER A 701 -1.45 -31.05 30.04
CA SER A 701 -1.12 -32.38 29.51
C SER A 701 -2.42 -33.17 29.24
N HIS A 702 -2.74 -33.36 27.96
CA HIS A 702 -3.76 -34.28 27.43
C HIS A 702 -5.24 -34.05 27.86
N ALA A 703 -5.97 -33.20 27.14
CA ALA A 703 -7.43 -33.32 26.94
C ALA A 703 -7.87 -32.60 25.63
N ARG A 704 -8.91 -33.12 24.95
CA ARG A 704 -9.48 -32.55 23.71
C ARG A 704 -10.14 -31.18 23.97
N GLY A 705 -9.86 -30.18 23.14
CA GLY A 705 -10.19 -28.76 23.38
C GLY A 705 -11.67 -28.41 23.60
N TYR A 706 -12.62 -29.17 23.04
CA TYR A 706 -14.05 -28.88 23.12
C TYR A 706 -14.71 -29.17 24.48
N GLU A 707 -14.28 -30.21 25.19
CA GLU A 707 -14.80 -30.49 26.54
C GLU A 707 -14.21 -29.54 27.60
N MET A 708 -13.07 -28.92 27.28
CA MET A 708 -12.36 -28.00 28.18
C MET A 708 -12.98 -26.60 28.19
N GLU A 709 -13.39 -26.07 27.04
CA GLU A 709 -14.01 -24.74 26.93
C GLU A 709 -15.29 -24.64 27.77
N ASN A 710 -16.15 -25.66 27.68
CA ASN A 710 -17.36 -25.75 28.50
C ASN A 710 -17.01 -25.73 30.00
N ARG A 711 -16.00 -26.49 30.46
CA ARG A 711 -15.56 -26.51 31.87
C ARG A 711 -14.90 -25.21 32.35
N ILE A 712 -14.17 -24.51 31.49
CA ILE A 712 -13.49 -23.24 31.80
C ILE A 712 -14.51 -22.10 31.90
N LEU A 713 -15.58 -22.12 31.11
CA LEU A 713 -16.62 -21.12 31.14
C LEU A 713 -17.79 -21.46 32.09
N THR A 714 -17.81 -22.64 32.75
CA THR A 714 -18.79 -23.06 33.78
C THR A 714 -18.20 -23.19 35.19
N VAL A 715 -17.24 -22.36 35.57
CA VAL A 715 -16.42 -22.61 36.79
C VAL A 715 -17.26 -22.83 38.06
N THR A 716 -17.00 -23.99 38.68
CA THR A 716 -17.40 -24.44 40.02
C THR A 716 -16.40 -23.91 41.05
N ASN A 717 -16.84 -23.06 41.97
CA ASN A 717 -16.01 -22.61 43.09
C ASN A 717 -15.98 -23.68 44.19
N LYS A 718 -14.90 -24.47 44.26
CA LYS A 718 -14.54 -25.26 45.45
C LYS A 718 -13.22 -24.75 46.05
N ALA A 719 -13.23 -23.55 46.63
CA ALA A 719 -12.27 -23.15 47.66
C ALA A 719 -12.75 -21.90 48.45
N ASN A 720 -12.90 -22.09 49.76
CA ASN A 720 -12.86 -21.14 50.88
C ASN A 720 -13.84 -19.95 50.94
N LYS A 721 -14.99 -20.24 51.56
CA LYS A 721 -15.64 -19.35 52.53
C LYS A 721 -14.64 -19.00 53.64
N THR A 722 -14.01 -17.83 53.59
CA THR A 722 -13.58 -17.09 54.79
C THR A 722 -13.19 -15.66 54.41
N ASP A 723 -13.65 -14.72 55.24
CA ASP A 723 -13.25 -13.32 55.37
C ASP A 723 -13.74 -12.30 54.32
N CYS A 724 -15.03 -11.97 54.44
CA CYS A 724 -15.57 -10.67 54.02
C CYS A 724 -15.84 -9.82 55.27
N CYS A 725 -14.86 -9.00 55.68
CA CYS A 725 -15.08 -7.96 56.69
C CYS A 725 -14.12 -6.79 56.47
N CYS A 726 -14.50 -5.85 55.62
CA CYS A 726 -14.31 -4.40 55.78
C CYS A 726 -14.79 -3.67 54.51
N VAL A 727 -16.10 -3.41 54.42
CA VAL A 727 -16.64 -2.43 53.47
C VAL A 727 -17.03 -1.20 54.28
N GLN A 728 -16.23 -0.13 54.18
CA GLN A 728 -16.67 1.20 54.61
C GLN A 728 -17.77 1.67 53.66
N GLN A 729 -18.95 1.93 54.23
CA GLN A 729 -20.09 2.51 53.54
C GLN A 729 -19.75 3.92 53.03
N ILE A 730 -19.84 4.11 51.72
CA ILE A 730 -20.12 5.42 51.14
C ILE A 730 -21.40 5.25 50.31
N ARG A 731 -22.52 5.73 50.87
CA ARG A 731 -23.81 5.86 50.18
C ARG A 731 -23.76 7.12 49.31
N THR A 732 -24.08 6.98 48.03
CA THR A 732 -24.62 8.08 47.23
C THR A 732 -25.62 7.55 46.21
N GLU A 733 -26.65 8.36 45.96
CA GLU A 733 -28.01 8.02 45.56
C GLU A 733 -28.13 7.38 44.16
N CYS A 734 -28.90 6.29 44.07
CA CYS A 734 -29.26 5.65 42.81
C CYS A 734 -30.73 5.97 42.49
N SER A 735 -30.96 6.74 41.43
CA SER A 735 -32.30 7.01 40.89
C SER A 735 -32.74 5.87 39.95
N HIS A 736 -33.69 5.09 40.43
CA HIS A 736 -34.64 4.17 39.76
C HIS A 736 -34.37 3.73 38.31
N VAL A 737 -33.95 2.46 38.16
CA VAL A 737 -34.50 1.52 37.16
C VAL A 737 -34.81 0.21 37.87
N THR A 738 -36.10 -0.08 38.03
CA THR A 738 -36.63 -1.31 38.64
C THR A 738 -36.67 -2.42 37.60
N THR A 739 -35.70 -3.34 37.63
CA THR A 739 -35.77 -4.79 37.21
C THR A 739 -34.40 -5.53 37.13
N ALA A 740 -33.28 -5.02 37.68
CA ALA A 740 -32.00 -5.75 37.61
C ALA A 740 -31.88 -6.85 38.70
N GLU A 741 -31.78 -8.13 38.29
CA GLU A 741 -31.47 -9.26 39.19
C GLU A 741 -29.98 -9.30 39.60
N LEU A 742 -29.09 -8.67 38.82
CA LEU A 742 -27.65 -8.64 39.04
C LEU A 742 -27.16 -7.22 39.31
N ALA A 743 -26.36 -7.06 40.36
CA ALA A 743 -25.64 -5.84 40.67
C ALA A 743 -24.15 -5.99 40.32
N LEU A 744 -23.53 -4.88 39.93
CA LEU A 744 -22.09 -4.76 39.77
C LEU A 744 -21.57 -3.84 40.87
N CYS A 745 -20.40 -4.16 41.43
CA CYS A 745 -19.69 -3.22 42.28
C CYS A 745 -18.20 -3.20 41.94
N VAL A 746 -17.56 -2.03 42.03
CA VAL A 746 -16.11 -1.93 41.84
C VAL A 746 -15.42 -2.63 43.00
N ARG A 747 -14.75 -3.75 42.71
CA ARG A 747 -13.85 -4.43 43.65
C ARG A 747 -12.58 -3.62 43.85
N TRP A 748 -11.92 -3.29 42.74
CA TRP A 748 -10.72 -2.47 42.72
C TRP A 748 -10.63 -1.71 41.40
N LYS A 749 -9.80 -0.66 41.41
CA LYS A 749 -9.37 0.04 40.20
C LYS A 749 -7.87 0.29 40.27
N SER A 750 -7.17 0.10 39.16
CA SER A 750 -5.74 0.42 39.04
C SER A 750 -5.56 1.63 38.13
N ASN A 751 -4.74 2.59 38.55
CA ASN A 751 -4.45 3.79 37.78
C ASN A 751 -3.33 3.49 36.78
N THR A 752 -3.61 3.65 35.49
CA THR A 752 -2.64 3.52 34.40
C THR A 752 -2.13 4.86 33.90
N ARG A 753 -2.45 5.97 34.60
CA ARG A 753 -2.01 7.36 34.34
C ARG A 753 -2.59 8.03 33.09
N LYS A 754 -3.06 7.26 32.11
CA LYS A 754 -3.81 7.71 30.93
C LYS A 754 -4.81 6.66 30.47
N CYS A 755 -5.63 7.03 29.48
CA CYS A 755 -6.66 6.21 28.87
C CYS A 755 -6.26 4.74 28.61
N VAL A 756 -7.21 3.84 28.84
CA VAL A 756 -7.06 2.39 28.66
C VAL A 756 -7.99 1.88 27.57
N ASP A 757 -7.48 1.83 26.34
CA ASP A 757 -8.19 1.27 25.19
C ASP A 757 -7.85 -0.21 24.95
N ALA A 758 -6.67 -0.67 25.42
CA ALA A 758 -6.28 -2.07 25.35
C ALA A 758 -7.23 -2.92 26.22
N SER A 759 -7.65 -4.08 25.69
CA SER A 759 -8.46 -5.01 26.47
C SER A 759 -7.58 -5.83 27.41
N PRO A 760 -8.04 -6.12 28.64
CA PRO A 760 -7.26 -6.87 29.61
C PRO A 760 -7.02 -8.31 29.16
N LEU A 761 -5.84 -8.84 29.46
CA LEU A 761 -5.53 -10.27 29.40
C LEU A 761 -5.55 -10.83 30.83
N VAL A 762 -6.40 -11.82 31.10
CA VAL A 762 -6.45 -12.47 32.42
C VAL A 762 -5.77 -13.82 32.34
N VAL A 763 -4.68 -14.02 33.11
CA VAL A 763 -3.94 -15.30 33.18
C VAL A 763 -4.13 -15.91 34.56
N ILE A 764 -4.69 -17.12 34.59
CA ILE A 764 -4.98 -17.90 35.78
C ILE A 764 -3.98 -19.08 35.83
N PRO A 765 -3.07 -19.12 36.80
CA PRO A 765 -2.20 -20.27 37.02
C PRO A 765 -3.01 -21.47 37.54
N SER A 766 -2.56 -22.70 37.26
CA SER A 766 -3.22 -23.92 37.80
C SER A 766 -2.70 -24.34 39.17
N GLU A 767 -1.62 -23.71 39.68
CA GLU A 767 -1.16 -23.95 41.04
C GLU A 767 -2.09 -23.25 42.04
N GLU A 768 -2.57 -23.99 43.04
CA GLU A 768 -3.57 -23.52 44.02
C GLU A 768 -3.09 -22.33 44.87
N GLU A 769 -1.78 -22.05 44.92
CA GLU A 769 -1.19 -20.96 45.71
C GLU A 769 -0.90 -19.67 44.91
N ALA A 770 -1.00 -19.69 43.57
CA ALA A 770 -0.63 -18.55 42.74
C ALA A 770 -1.85 -17.70 42.36
N SER A 771 -1.80 -16.39 42.59
CA SER A 771 -2.90 -15.47 42.27
C SER A 771 -2.98 -15.18 40.77
N ALA A 772 -4.20 -15.09 40.23
CA ALA A 772 -4.43 -14.73 38.84
C ALA A 772 -3.93 -13.30 38.54
N SER A 773 -3.42 -13.08 37.33
CA SER A 773 -2.85 -11.81 36.90
C SER A 773 -3.64 -11.20 35.74
N VAL A 774 -3.85 -9.89 35.79
CA VAL A 774 -4.39 -9.05 34.72
C VAL A 774 -3.22 -8.30 34.08
N TYR A 775 -3.04 -8.46 32.76
CA TYR A 775 -2.06 -7.72 31.99
C TYR A 775 -2.77 -6.71 31.09
N VAL A 776 -2.37 -5.45 31.17
CA VAL A 776 -3.03 -4.37 30.42
C VAL A 776 -2.09 -3.21 30.15
N GLY A 777 -2.17 -2.68 28.94
CA GLY A 777 -1.43 -1.51 28.46
C GLY A 777 -2.30 -0.26 28.43
N SER A 778 -1.67 0.91 28.33
CA SER A 778 -2.35 2.20 28.35
C SER A 778 -1.65 3.26 27.49
N HIS A 779 -2.32 4.40 27.33
CA HIS A 779 -1.78 5.55 26.58
C HIS A 779 -0.64 6.29 27.30
N SER A 780 -0.31 5.92 28.54
CA SER A 780 0.84 6.46 29.28
C SER A 780 2.13 5.71 28.96
N HIS A 781 2.07 4.79 28.00
CA HIS A 781 3.16 3.88 27.62
C HIS A 781 3.39 2.81 28.68
N THR A 782 2.50 2.71 29.67
CA THR A 782 2.63 1.83 30.82
C THR A 782 1.92 0.51 30.57
N MET A 783 2.67 -0.58 30.73
CA MET A 783 2.18 -1.95 30.82
C MET A 783 2.16 -2.38 32.29
N GLN A 784 1.01 -2.81 32.79
CA GLN A 784 0.86 -3.29 34.17
C GLN A 784 0.51 -4.78 34.21
N ALA A 785 1.06 -5.48 35.20
CA ALA A 785 0.53 -6.72 35.71
C ALA A 785 -0.12 -6.47 37.07
N ILE A 786 -1.38 -6.82 37.21
CA ILE A 786 -2.21 -6.52 38.38
C ILE A 786 -2.76 -7.84 38.93
N ASP A 787 -2.77 -8.00 40.24
CA ASP A 787 -3.45 -9.12 40.90
C ASP A 787 -4.97 -9.04 40.68
N LEU A 788 -5.57 -10.11 40.15
CA LEU A 788 -7.01 -10.12 39.83
C LEU A 788 -7.88 -10.00 41.07
N ASP A 789 -7.46 -10.54 42.21
CA ASP A 789 -8.26 -10.62 43.41
C ASP A 789 -8.06 -9.40 44.31
N LEU A 790 -6.81 -8.96 44.46
CA LEU A 790 -6.43 -7.87 45.36
C LEU A 790 -6.33 -6.50 44.67
N GLY A 791 -6.16 -6.47 43.35
CA GLY A 791 -5.93 -5.23 42.58
C GLY A 791 -4.54 -4.62 42.79
N GLY A 792 -3.63 -5.32 43.47
CA GLY A 792 -2.26 -4.89 43.68
C GLY A 792 -1.43 -4.98 42.40
N ILE A 793 -0.66 -3.94 42.08
CA ILE A 793 0.27 -3.97 40.94
C ILE A 793 1.42 -4.92 41.29
N LYS A 794 1.54 -6.03 40.56
CA LYS A 794 2.65 -6.99 40.66
C LYS A 794 3.92 -6.39 40.08
N TRP A 795 3.80 -5.79 38.91
CA TRP A 795 4.86 -5.01 38.28
C TRP A 795 4.29 -4.00 37.28
N GLU A 796 5.09 -2.98 36.98
CA GLU A 796 4.78 -1.95 36.00
C GLU A 796 6.02 -1.69 35.13
N LYS A 797 5.83 -1.61 33.82
CA LYS A 797 6.90 -1.31 32.85
C LYS A 797 6.45 -0.20 31.91
N ASN A 798 7.31 0.81 31.73
CA ASN A 798 7.11 1.80 30.66
C ASN A 798 7.79 1.31 29.38
N LEU A 799 7.04 1.34 28.28
CA LEU A 799 7.49 1.03 26.92
C LEU A 799 7.72 2.34 26.15
N GLY A 800 8.06 2.25 24.86
CA GLY A 800 8.45 3.41 24.05
C GLY A 800 7.32 4.39 23.74
N ASP A 801 6.08 3.90 23.57
CA ASP A 801 4.90 4.71 23.21
C ASP A 801 3.61 4.09 23.77
N ARG A 802 2.45 4.69 23.49
CA ARG A 802 1.12 4.20 23.89
C ARG A 802 0.88 2.75 23.47
N ILE A 803 0.14 2.05 24.31
CA ILE A 803 -0.16 0.62 24.16
C ILE A 803 -1.67 0.47 24.02
N GLU A 804 -2.12 0.16 22.81
CA GLU A 804 -3.53 -0.14 22.52
C GLU A 804 -3.72 -1.61 22.10
N SER A 805 -2.63 -2.31 21.79
CA SER A 805 -2.64 -3.76 21.62
C SER A 805 -3.01 -4.43 22.94
N SER A 806 -3.94 -5.37 22.90
CA SER A 806 -4.15 -6.29 24.03
C SER A 806 -2.94 -7.22 24.13
N ALA A 807 -2.58 -7.59 25.36
CA ALA A 807 -1.47 -8.50 25.59
C ALA A 807 -1.84 -9.95 25.24
N CYS A 808 -0.85 -10.74 24.88
CA CYS A 808 -0.97 -12.18 24.66
C CYS A 808 0.06 -12.93 25.52
N VAL A 809 -0.25 -14.14 25.97
CA VAL A 809 0.70 -14.97 26.72
C VAL A 809 1.31 -16.04 25.82
N SER A 810 2.63 -16.20 25.91
CA SER A 810 3.38 -17.23 25.19
C SER A 810 2.97 -18.65 25.58
N LYS A 811 3.30 -19.61 24.70
CA LYS A 811 3.00 -21.04 24.92
C LYS A 811 3.50 -21.59 26.25
N CYS A 812 4.65 -21.11 26.75
CA CYS A 812 5.21 -21.55 28.03
C CYS A 812 4.68 -20.79 29.27
N GLY A 813 3.90 -19.72 29.10
CA GLY A 813 3.41 -18.90 30.22
C GLY A 813 4.41 -17.86 30.76
N ASN A 814 5.69 -17.99 30.40
CA ASN A 814 6.76 -17.15 30.96
C ASN A 814 6.87 -15.77 30.31
N PHE A 815 6.27 -15.59 29.14
CA PHE A 815 6.36 -14.33 28.39
C PHE A 815 4.98 -13.77 28.05
N ILE A 816 4.88 -12.44 28.14
CA ILE A 816 3.78 -11.61 27.70
C ILE A 816 4.23 -10.85 26.45
N VAL A 817 3.48 -10.98 25.36
CA VAL A 817 3.76 -10.32 24.08
C VAL A 817 2.76 -9.20 23.85
N VAL A 818 3.26 -8.02 23.50
CA VAL A 818 2.43 -6.82 23.28
C VAL A 818 3.01 -5.94 22.17
N GLY A 819 2.14 -5.42 21.30
CA GLY A 819 2.50 -4.42 20.29
C GLY A 819 2.44 -2.99 20.84
N CYS A 820 3.31 -2.11 20.35
CA CYS A 820 3.40 -0.72 20.77
C CYS A 820 3.42 0.24 19.57
N TYR A 821 2.99 1.48 19.80
CA TYR A 821 2.96 2.54 18.77
C TYR A 821 4.36 3.06 18.38
N ASP A 822 5.41 2.70 19.09
CA ASP A 822 6.80 2.97 18.69
C ASP A 822 7.26 2.07 17.53
N GLY A 823 6.41 1.18 17.03
CA GLY A 823 6.74 0.21 15.98
C GLY A 823 7.49 -1.01 16.50
N LEU A 824 7.42 -1.30 17.80
CA LEU A 824 8.04 -2.48 18.40
C LEU A 824 7.00 -3.48 18.92
N VAL A 825 7.34 -4.76 18.82
CA VAL A 825 6.69 -5.86 19.51
C VAL A 825 7.56 -6.24 20.70
N TYR A 826 7.03 -6.06 21.91
CA TYR A 826 7.72 -6.36 23.16
C TYR A 826 7.37 -7.76 23.63
N VAL A 827 8.39 -8.53 24.00
CA VAL A 827 8.29 -9.79 24.71
C VAL A 827 8.81 -9.57 26.12
N LEU A 828 7.89 -9.46 27.07
CA LEU A 828 8.16 -9.18 28.48
C LEU A 828 8.09 -10.47 29.29
N GLN A 829 8.90 -10.58 30.33
CA GLN A 829 8.81 -11.68 31.27
C GLN A 829 7.56 -11.50 32.16
N SER A 830 6.78 -12.58 32.34
CA SER A 830 5.49 -12.49 33.04
C SER A 830 5.63 -12.24 34.54
N SER A 831 6.78 -12.61 35.15
CA SER A 831 7.03 -12.46 36.59
C SER A 831 7.35 -11.03 37.03
N ASP A 832 8.09 -10.26 36.23
CA ASP A 832 8.65 -8.96 36.62
C ASP A 832 8.54 -7.87 35.54
N GLY A 833 8.07 -8.20 34.34
CA GLY A 833 7.94 -7.26 33.23
C GLY A 833 9.26 -6.91 32.53
N GLU A 834 10.36 -7.61 32.82
CA GLU A 834 11.63 -7.36 32.16
C GLU A 834 11.59 -7.75 30.69
N THR A 835 12.27 -6.95 29.85
CA THR A 835 12.20 -7.13 28.40
C THR A 835 13.11 -8.27 27.95
N HIS A 836 12.50 -9.40 27.58
CA HIS A 836 13.22 -10.57 27.06
C HIS A 836 13.69 -10.35 25.62
N TRP A 837 12.84 -9.78 24.78
CA TRP A 837 13.12 -9.48 23.37
C TRP A 837 12.23 -8.37 22.85
N THR A 838 12.74 -7.61 21.89
CA THR A 838 11.98 -6.64 21.11
C THR A 838 12.17 -6.93 19.62
N PHE A 839 11.08 -6.95 18.88
CA PHE A 839 11.10 -7.06 17.42
C PHE A 839 10.62 -5.77 16.80
N ALA A 840 11.38 -5.19 15.87
CA ALA A 840 11.01 -3.95 15.19
C ALA A 840 10.21 -4.24 13.92
N THR A 841 9.04 -3.63 13.83
CA THR A 841 8.25 -3.51 12.60
C THR A 841 8.56 -2.19 11.90
N GLU A 842 8.09 -1.99 10.67
CA GLU A 842 8.39 -0.77 9.90
C GLU A 842 7.42 0.39 10.22
N ASP A 843 6.39 0.12 11.02
CA ASP A 843 5.38 1.08 11.49
C ASP A 843 4.76 0.56 12.82
N THR A 844 3.92 1.38 13.43
CA THR A 844 3.16 1.17 14.66
C THR A 844 2.43 -0.19 14.73
N VAL A 845 2.37 -0.77 15.94
CA VAL A 845 1.76 -2.08 16.19
C VAL A 845 0.57 -1.93 17.13
N LYS A 846 -0.62 -1.75 16.56
CA LYS A 846 -1.89 -1.77 17.30
C LYS A 846 -2.52 -3.17 17.39
N SER A 847 -2.24 -4.01 16.41
CA SER A 847 -2.77 -5.37 16.32
C SER A 847 -2.35 -6.20 17.54
N SER A 848 -3.29 -6.96 18.10
CA SER A 848 -2.98 -7.86 19.22
C SER A 848 -2.41 -9.18 18.71
N ALA A 849 -1.36 -9.68 19.36
CA ALA A 849 -0.71 -10.93 19.00
C ALA A 849 -1.60 -12.15 19.27
N VAL A 850 -1.43 -13.21 18.48
CA VAL A 850 -2.02 -14.52 18.73
C VAL A 850 -0.92 -15.59 18.72
N VAL A 851 -1.00 -16.54 19.67
CA VAL A 851 -0.01 -17.62 19.80
C VAL A 851 -0.57 -18.91 19.23
N ASP A 852 0.24 -19.61 18.45
CA ASP A 852 -0.05 -20.96 17.99
C ASP A 852 0.24 -21.98 19.09
N PRO A 853 -0.76 -22.68 19.64
CA PRO A 853 -0.55 -23.69 20.68
C PRO A 853 0.32 -24.86 20.18
N SER A 854 0.27 -25.18 18.88
CA SER A 854 1.00 -26.30 18.32
C SER A 854 2.49 -25.98 18.17
N SER A 855 2.83 -24.89 17.50
CA SER A 855 4.20 -24.50 17.18
C SER A 855 4.86 -23.59 18.22
N GLY A 856 4.07 -22.82 18.97
CA GLY A 856 4.57 -21.77 19.87
C GLY A 856 4.92 -20.47 19.15
N LEU A 857 4.68 -20.37 17.83
CA LEU A 857 4.87 -19.14 17.07
C LEU A 857 3.85 -18.08 17.47
N VAL A 858 4.27 -16.82 17.37
CA VAL A 858 3.44 -15.65 17.64
C VAL A 858 3.17 -14.93 16.34
N TYR A 859 1.89 -14.71 16.02
CA TYR A 859 1.47 -13.97 14.83
C TYR A 859 0.95 -12.59 15.22
N ILE A 860 1.42 -11.55 14.54
CA ILE A 860 1.04 -10.16 14.83
C ILE A 860 1.06 -9.29 13.57
N GLY A 861 0.09 -8.36 13.46
CA GLY A 861 0.02 -7.40 12.36
C GLY A 861 0.62 -6.04 12.69
N SER A 862 1.09 -5.30 11.70
CA SER A 862 1.55 -3.92 11.84
C SER A 862 0.90 -2.99 10.81
N HIS A 863 0.93 -1.70 11.10
CA HIS A 863 0.50 -0.65 10.17
C HIS A 863 1.38 -0.54 8.92
N ASP A 864 2.56 -1.18 8.93
CA ASP A 864 3.43 -1.33 7.77
C ASP A 864 2.86 -2.27 6.69
N GLN A 865 1.61 -2.71 6.86
CA GLN A 865 0.86 -3.58 5.97
C GLN A 865 1.37 -5.03 5.94
N HIS A 866 2.06 -5.47 6.99
CA HIS A 866 2.54 -6.85 7.12
C HIS A 866 1.97 -7.57 8.33
N VAL A 867 1.95 -8.90 8.22
CA VAL A 867 1.83 -9.84 9.33
C VAL A 867 3.14 -10.59 9.49
N TYR A 868 3.55 -10.76 10.74
CA TYR A 868 4.79 -11.39 11.14
C TYR A 868 4.51 -12.68 11.88
N ALA A 869 5.28 -13.73 11.60
CA ALA A 869 5.40 -14.88 12.49
C ALA A 869 6.72 -14.83 13.22
N LEU A 870 6.65 -14.76 14.55
CA LEU A 870 7.79 -14.61 15.42
C LEU A 870 7.97 -15.89 16.25
N ASP A 871 9.19 -16.42 16.23
CA ASP A 871 9.65 -17.41 17.20
C ASP A 871 10.35 -16.65 18.32
N ILE A 872 9.62 -16.38 19.40
CA ILE A 872 10.12 -15.62 20.54
C ILE A 872 11.23 -16.34 21.30
N TYR A 873 11.30 -17.67 21.21
CA TYR A 873 12.31 -18.49 21.87
C TYR A 873 13.64 -18.43 21.11
N LYS A 874 13.56 -18.37 19.77
CA LYS A 874 14.74 -18.15 18.91
C LYS A 874 15.04 -16.68 18.64
N LYS A 875 14.18 -15.77 19.12
CA LYS A 875 14.25 -14.32 18.85
C LYS A 875 14.37 -14.01 17.36
N ALA A 876 13.55 -14.71 16.56
CA ALA A 876 13.64 -14.66 15.11
C ALA A 876 12.27 -14.46 14.46
N CYS A 877 12.22 -13.68 13.39
CA CYS A 877 11.07 -13.65 12.49
C CYS A 877 11.18 -14.83 11.52
N ILE A 878 10.22 -15.74 11.58
CA ILE A 878 10.15 -16.94 10.73
C ILE A 878 9.71 -16.58 9.32
N TRP A 879 8.68 -15.74 9.21
CA TRP A 879 8.22 -15.19 7.94
C TRP A 879 7.54 -13.83 8.15
N LYS A 880 7.60 -13.01 7.11
CA LYS A 880 6.93 -11.70 6.98
C LYS A 880 6.05 -11.76 5.74
N LEU A 881 4.76 -11.49 5.89
CA LEU A 881 3.78 -11.51 4.81
C LEU A 881 3.24 -10.11 4.57
N HIS A 882 3.38 -9.59 3.34
CA HIS A 882 2.72 -8.35 2.94
C HIS A 882 1.26 -8.62 2.56
N CYS A 883 0.32 -7.90 3.20
CA CYS A 883 -1.10 -8.15 3.08
C CYS A 883 -1.77 -7.48 1.86
N GLU A 884 -1.13 -6.57 1.13
CA GLU A 884 -1.66 -5.85 -0.07
C GLU A 884 -2.93 -5.00 0.18
N GLY A 885 -3.42 -4.92 1.41
CA GLY A 885 -4.70 -4.29 1.78
C GLY A 885 -4.56 -3.12 2.75
N GLY A 886 -3.42 -2.43 2.79
CA GLY A 886 -3.17 -1.38 3.79
C GLY A 886 -2.83 -1.93 5.18
N ALA A 887 -2.85 -1.05 6.18
CA ALA A 887 -2.45 -1.34 7.55
C ALA A 887 -3.20 -2.54 8.16
N VAL A 888 -2.46 -3.40 8.86
CA VAL A 888 -3.03 -4.53 9.62
C VAL A 888 -3.35 -4.05 11.04
N PHE A 889 -4.47 -3.36 11.17
CA PHE A 889 -4.99 -2.87 12.45
C PHE A 889 -5.66 -3.99 13.26
N SER A 890 -6.43 -4.84 12.58
CA SER A 890 -7.18 -5.92 13.20
C SER A 890 -6.25 -7.02 13.75
N SER A 891 -6.66 -7.73 14.79
CA SER A 891 -5.88 -8.82 15.39
C SER A 891 -6.03 -10.09 14.55
N PRO A 892 -4.92 -10.79 14.18
CA PRO A 892 -5.03 -12.07 13.50
C PRO A 892 -5.78 -13.11 14.33
N CYS A 893 -6.48 -14.02 13.67
CA CYS A 893 -7.23 -15.11 14.30
C CYS A 893 -6.75 -16.46 13.79
N LEU A 894 -6.34 -17.34 14.69
CA LEU A 894 -5.85 -18.67 14.34
C LEU A 894 -6.98 -19.71 14.45
N SER A 895 -7.25 -20.43 13.36
CA SER A 895 -8.03 -21.66 13.41
C SER A 895 -7.10 -22.86 13.58
N SER A 896 -7.50 -23.80 14.43
CA SER A 896 -6.80 -25.09 14.59
C SER A 896 -7.20 -26.10 13.51
N PHE A 897 -8.43 -26.02 13.01
CA PHE A 897 -8.92 -26.94 11.98
C PHE A 897 -9.92 -26.22 11.04
N PRO A 898 -9.57 -26.04 9.76
CA PRO A 898 -8.23 -26.22 9.18
C PRO A 898 -7.22 -25.24 9.80
N HIS A 899 -5.93 -25.60 9.79
CA HIS A 899 -4.87 -24.79 10.41
C HIS A 899 -4.57 -23.54 9.58
N HIS A 900 -5.38 -22.50 9.75
CA HIS A 900 -5.36 -21.26 9.00
C HIS A 900 -5.22 -20.05 9.93
N LEU A 901 -4.46 -19.05 9.50
CA LEU A 901 -4.37 -17.74 10.14
C LEU A 901 -5.19 -16.74 9.33
N TYR A 902 -6.22 -16.17 9.96
CA TYR A 902 -7.08 -15.14 9.37
C TYR A 902 -6.56 -13.75 9.69
N VAL A 903 -6.48 -12.90 8.67
CA VAL A 903 -5.96 -11.54 8.80
C VAL A 903 -6.90 -10.57 8.09
N ALA A 904 -7.29 -9.48 8.76
CA ALA A 904 -8.09 -8.42 8.16
C ALA A 904 -7.34 -7.08 8.14
N THR A 905 -7.60 -6.25 7.13
CA THR A 905 -6.83 -5.03 6.84
C THR A 905 -7.73 -3.80 6.70
N LEU A 906 -7.16 -2.60 6.91
CA LEU A 906 -7.90 -1.34 6.79
C LEU A 906 -8.27 -0.96 5.34
N GLY A 907 -7.66 -1.57 4.34
CA GLY A 907 -8.08 -1.47 2.94
C GLY A 907 -9.23 -2.42 2.58
N GLY A 908 -9.72 -3.22 3.53
CA GLY A 908 -10.89 -4.07 3.33
C GLY A 908 -10.60 -5.46 2.79
N LEU A 909 -9.40 -5.98 3.02
CA LEU A 909 -9.03 -7.34 2.65
C LEU A 909 -9.12 -8.29 3.85
N LEU A 910 -9.82 -9.41 3.70
CA LEU A 910 -9.78 -10.58 4.57
C LEU A 910 -8.95 -11.69 3.90
N LEU A 911 -7.95 -12.20 4.61
CA LEU A 911 -6.98 -13.19 4.15
C LEU A 911 -7.09 -14.46 4.99
N ALA A 912 -6.92 -15.62 4.36
CA ALA A 912 -6.47 -16.83 5.03
C ALA A 912 -5.02 -17.11 4.66
N VAL A 913 -4.20 -17.41 5.65
CA VAL A 913 -2.76 -17.59 5.53
C VAL A 913 -2.39 -18.93 6.16
N ASN A 914 -1.48 -19.66 5.54
CA ASN A 914 -0.91 -20.85 6.13
C ASN A 914 0.04 -20.44 7.27
N PRO A 915 -0.25 -20.77 8.54
CA PRO A 915 0.52 -20.26 9.68
C PRO A 915 1.99 -20.70 9.69
N VAL A 916 2.28 -21.87 9.12
CA VAL A 916 3.65 -22.43 9.08
C VAL A 916 4.51 -21.75 8.04
N THR A 917 3.95 -21.46 6.86
CA THR A 917 4.72 -20.98 5.70
C THR A 917 4.57 -19.48 5.43
N GLY A 918 3.53 -18.84 5.97
CA GLY A 918 3.16 -17.47 5.62
C GLY A 918 2.51 -17.33 4.24
N ASN A 919 2.28 -18.43 3.52
CA ASN A 919 1.65 -18.39 2.20
C ASN A 919 0.17 -18.06 2.29
N LYS A 920 -0.32 -17.20 1.39
CA LYS A 920 -1.75 -16.88 1.26
C LYS A 920 -2.49 -18.12 0.72
N ILE A 921 -3.56 -18.51 1.40
CA ILE A 921 -4.45 -19.60 1.00
C ILE A 921 -5.56 -19.03 0.12
N TRP A 922 -6.25 -18.00 0.60
CA TRP A 922 -7.24 -17.25 -0.16
C TRP A 922 -7.34 -15.80 0.33
N LYS A 923 -7.95 -14.94 -0.48
CA LYS A 923 -8.25 -13.54 -0.13
C LYS A 923 -9.64 -13.14 -0.60
N SER A 924 -10.33 -12.32 0.19
CA SER A 924 -11.61 -11.71 -0.17
C SER A 924 -11.54 -10.20 0.06
N PHE A 925 -11.95 -9.42 -0.93
CA PHE A 925 -11.92 -7.96 -0.89
C PHE A 925 -13.32 -7.39 -0.70
N LEU A 926 -13.52 -6.69 0.41
CA LEU A 926 -14.79 -6.07 0.80
C LEU A 926 -14.85 -4.57 0.46
N GLY A 927 -13.73 -3.94 0.07
CA GLY A 927 -13.68 -2.55 -0.41
C GLY A 927 -13.90 -1.47 0.65
N LYS A 928 -14.05 -1.86 1.92
CA LYS A 928 -14.25 -0.99 3.08
C LYS A 928 -13.43 -1.48 4.27
N PRO A 929 -12.94 -0.59 5.15
CA PRO A 929 -12.02 -0.99 6.22
C PRO A 929 -12.57 -2.07 7.15
N LEU A 930 -11.70 -2.97 7.61
CA LEU A 930 -12.00 -3.99 8.60
C LEU A 930 -11.26 -3.66 9.91
N PHE A 931 -11.92 -2.91 10.80
CA PHE A 931 -11.42 -2.65 12.16
C PHE A 931 -11.69 -3.84 13.10
N SER A 932 -12.82 -4.51 12.87
CA SER A 932 -13.22 -5.75 13.55
C SER A 932 -12.16 -6.84 13.32
N SER A 933 -11.73 -7.51 14.38
CA SER A 933 -10.83 -8.66 14.25
C SER A 933 -11.64 -9.88 13.80
N PRO A 934 -11.16 -10.68 12.83
CA PRO A 934 -11.85 -11.90 12.45
C PRO A 934 -11.96 -12.83 13.66
N HIS A 935 -13.03 -13.61 13.73
CA HIS A 935 -13.19 -14.70 14.70
C HIS A 935 -13.71 -15.94 13.98
N CYS A 936 -13.10 -17.09 14.23
CA CYS A 936 -13.51 -18.34 13.59
C CYS A 936 -14.01 -19.38 14.59
N ASN A 937 -14.78 -20.33 14.09
CA ASN A 937 -15.05 -21.62 14.72
C ASN A 937 -14.56 -22.75 13.78
N GLU A 938 -15.04 -23.98 13.95
CA GLU A 938 -14.68 -25.13 13.10
C GLU A 938 -15.21 -25.07 11.65
N LYS A 939 -16.20 -24.21 11.38
CA LYS A 939 -16.89 -24.16 10.09
C LYS A 939 -16.64 -22.88 9.34
N PHE A 940 -16.61 -21.76 10.05
CA PHE A 940 -16.68 -20.44 9.46
C PHE A 940 -15.76 -19.44 10.17
N VAL A 941 -15.43 -18.38 9.44
CA VAL A 941 -14.79 -17.16 9.95
C VAL A 941 -15.73 -15.99 9.73
N CYS A 942 -15.94 -15.20 10.79
CA CYS A 942 -16.77 -14.00 10.76
C CYS A 942 -15.92 -12.75 10.97
N VAL A 943 -16.28 -11.65 10.30
CA VAL A 943 -15.62 -10.35 10.46
C VAL A 943 -16.61 -9.20 10.25
N GLY A 944 -16.54 -8.17 11.10
CA GLY A 944 -17.31 -6.94 10.97
C GLY A 944 -16.65 -5.93 10.03
N CYS A 945 -17.45 -5.14 9.34
CA CYS A 945 -16.99 -4.14 8.39
C CYS A 945 -17.58 -2.76 8.69
N VAL A 946 -16.82 -1.71 8.35
CA VAL A 946 -17.24 -0.31 8.53
C VAL A 946 -18.46 0.05 7.69
N ASP A 947 -18.77 -0.73 6.66
CA ASP A 947 -19.99 -0.54 5.85
C ASP A 947 -21.29 -0.96 6.56
N GLY A 948 -21.18 -1.45 7.80
CA GLY A 948 -22.29 -1.87 8.63
C GLY A 948 -22.66 -3.34 8.48
N ASN A 949 -21.87 -4.14 7.77
CA ASN A 949 -22.12 -5.57 7.59
C ASN A 949 -21.22 -6.42 8.50
N LEU A 950 -21.79 -7.51 9.01
CA LEU A 950 -21.07 -8.68 9.49
C LEU A 950 -21.01 -9.73 8.37
N TYR A 951 -19.81 -10.13 7.99
CA TYR A 951 -19.60 -11.12 6.94
C TYR A 951 -19.20 -12.47 7.54
N CYS A 952 -19.71 -13.55 6.95
CA CYS A 952 -19.36 -14.92 7.28
C CYS A 952 -18.82 -15.64 6.05
N TYR A 953 -17.66 -16.29 6.22
CA TYR A 953 -16.97 -17.04 5.19
C TYR A 953 -16.71 -18.47 5.64
N SER A 954 -16.74 -19.41 4.69
CA SER A 954 -16.20 -20.75 4.89
C SER A 954 -14.68 -20.70 5.05
N HIS A 955 -14.09 -21.75 5.62
CA HIS A 955 -12.63 -21.86 5.66
C HIS A 955 -11.98 -21.99 4.28
N SER A 956 -12.75 -22.27 3.21
CA SER A 956 -12.29 -22.27 1.81
C SER A 956 -12.35 -20.89 1.14
N GLY A 957 -12.91 -19.86 1.80
CA GLY A 957 -12.96 -18.48 1.30
C GLY A 957 -14.25 -18.11 0.57
N GLU A 958 -15.27 -18.95 0.64
CA GLU A 958 -16.58 -18.66 0.07
C GLU A 958 -17.41 -17.84 1.06
N LYS A 959 -18.02 -16.75 0.59
CA LYS A 959 -18.96 -15.98 1.42
C LYS A 959 -20.24 -16.78 1.60
N VAL A 960 -20.56 -17.14 2.83
CA VAL A 960 -21.71 -17.99 3.17
C VAL A 960 -22.96 -17.13 3.36
N TRP A 961 -22.85 -16.06 4.15
CA TRP A 961 -23.91 -15.09 4.36
C TRP A 961 -23.33 -13.75 4.81
N GLN A 962 -24.19 -12.72 4.81
CA GLN A 962 -23.90 -11.41 5.38
C GLN A 962 -25.10 -10.92 6.18
N PHE A 963 -24.86 -10.19 7.27
CA PHE A 963 -25.89 -9.57 8.08
C PHE A 963 -25.66 -8.06 8.15
N SER A 964 -26.70 -7.26 7.89
CA SER A 964 -26.58 -5.79 7.82
C SER A 964 -27.15 -5.12 9.07
N THR A 965 -26.39 -4.16 9.60
CA THR A 965 -26.81 -3.25 10.67
C THR A 965 -27.00 -1.83 10.12
N ASN A 966 -27.45 -0.89 10.95
CA ASN A 966 -27.70 0.50 10.54
C ASN A 966 -26.49 1.43 10.77
N GLY A 967 -25.37 0.88 11.24
CA GLY A 967 -24.16 1.64 11.52
C GLY A 967 -22.92 0.77 11.37
N PRO A 968 -21.72 1.36 11.35
CA PRO A 968 -20.48 0.59 11.21
C PRO A 968 -20.28 -0.49 12.29
N VAL A 969 -19.72 -1.65 11.90
CA VAL A 969 -19.42 -2.77 12.81
C VAL A 969 -17.93 -2.80 13.12
N PHE A 970 -17.54 -2.15 14.21
CA PHE A 970 -16.15 -2.11 14.70
C PHE A 970 -15.86 -3.23 15.71
N SER A 971 -16.89 -3.67 16.45
CA SER A 971 -16.79 -4.80 17.38
C SER A 971 -16.35 -6.05 16.63
N SER A 972 -15.35 -6.76 17.16
CA SER A 972 -15.08 -8.14 16.75
C SER A 972 -16.30 -9.03 17.07
N PRO A 973 -16.63 -10.03 16.24
CA PRO A 973 -17.62 -11.03 16.60
C PRO A 973 -17.11 -11.90 17.74
N CYS A 974 -18.00 -12.20 18.67
CA CYS A 974 -17.78 -13.14 19.77
C CYS A 974 -18.58 -14.41 19.47
N ILE A 975 -17.89 -15.55 19.39
CA ILE A 975 -18.50 -16.86 19.18
C ILE A 975 -18.18 -17.71 20.41
N SER A 976 -19.21 -18.23 21.08
CA SER A 976 -19.03 -19.05 22.29
C SER A 976 -19.62 -20.44 22.10
N SER A 977 -18.92 -21.47 22.58
CA SER A 977 -19.46 -22.83 22.61
C SER A 977 -20.47 -23.09 23.74
N LEU A 978 -20.62 -22.17 24.70
CA LEU A 978 -21.68 -22.24 25.72
C LEU A 978 -23.08 -22.09 25.10
N THR A 979 -23.18 -21.39 23.97
CA THR A 979 -24.40 -21.25 23.20
C THR A 979 -24.40 -22.21 22.02
N LYS A 980 -25.41 -22.18 21.15
CA LYS A 980 -25.41 -22.94 19.89
C LYS A 980 -24.47 -22.32 18.85
N GLN A 981 -23.27 -21.90 19.28
CA GLN A 981 -22.32 -21.06 18.53
C GLN A 981 -22.97 -19.78 18.00
N GLU A 982 -23.83 -19.15 18.80
CA GLU A 982 -24.42 -17.86 18.43
C GLU A 982 -23.33 -16.78 18.36
N ILE A 983 -23.50 -15.83 17.44
CA ILE A 983 -22.53 -14.78 17.14
C ILE A 983 -23.03 -13.48 17.75
N PHE A 984 -22.28 -12.94 18.71
CA PHE A 984 -22.57 -11.69 19.40
C PHE A 984 -21.64 -10.59 18.94
N PHE A 985 -22.17 -9.40 18.63
CA PHE A 985 -21.35 -8.26 18.21
C PHE A 985 -22.08 -6.93 18.44
N GLY A 986 -21.31 -5.87 18.66
CA GLY A 986 -21.79 -4.49 18.77
C GLY A 986 -21.74 -3.73 17.44
N SER A 987 -22.60 -2.72 17.30
CA SER A 987 -22.55 -1.77 16.20
C SER A 987 -22.63 -0.32 16.69
N HIS A 988 -22.19 0.60 15.84
CA HIS A 988 -22.24 2.03 16.10
C HIS A 988 -23.66 2.59 16.08
N ASP A 989 -24.63 1.84 15.56
CA ASP A 989 -26.06 2.15 15.63
C ASP A 989 -26.67 1.95 17.03
N ARG A 990 -25.83 1.72 18.04
CA ARG A 990 -26.17 1.54 19.45
C ARG A 990 -26.82 0.19 19.77
N PHE A 991 -26.78 -0.77 18.86
CA PHE A 991 -27.29 -2.12 19.13
C PHE A 991 -26.19 -3.14 19.41
N ILE A 992 -26.52 -4.10 20.27
CA ILE A 992 -25.84 -5.38 20.42
C ILE A 992 -26.70 -6.42 19.73
N TYR A 993 -26.11 -7.16 18.80
CA TYR A 993 -26.79 -8.15 17.98
C TYR A 993 -26.42 -9.57 18.41
N CYS A 994 -27.38 -10.47 18.32
CA CYS A 994 -27.17 -11.92 18.38
C CYS A 994 -27.73 -12.56 17.12
N CYS A 995 -26.84 -13.20 16.35
CA CYS A 995 -27.21 -13.96 15.17
C CYS A 995 -26.92 -15.44 15.36
N ASN A 996 -27.70 -16.29 14.72
CA ASN A 996 -27.38 -17.71 14.63
C ASN A 996 -26.31 -17.97 13.54
N MET A 997 -25.84 -19.21 13.43
CA MET A 997 -24.79 -19.60 12.47
C MET A 997 -25.23 -19.54 11.01
N GLU A 998 -26.53 -19.43 10.74
CA GLU A 998 -27.09 -19.23 9.40
C GLU A 998 -27.26 -17.74 9.04
N GLY A 999 -26.87 -16.82 9.93
CA GLY A 999 -26.95 -15.37 9.70
C GLY A 999 -28.31 -14.75 10.05
N ASN A 1000 -29.22 -15.51 10.69
CA ASN A 1000 -30.51 -14.99 11.12
C ASN A 1000 -30.40 -14.28 12.46
N LEU A 1001 -31.07 -13.13 12.58
CA LEU A 1001 -31.19 -12.40 13.84
C LEU A 1001 -32.04 -13.21 14.84
N LEU A 1002 -31.49 -13.46 16.02
CA LEU A 1002 -32.21 -14.06 17.15
C LEU A 1002 -32.80 -12.98 18.04
N TRP A 1003 -31.98 -11.99 18.41
CA TRP A 1003 -32.40 -10.83 19.18
C TRP A 1003 -31.41 -9.67 18.96
N LYS A 1004 -31.85 -8.45 19.28
CA LYS A 1004 -30.98 -7.28 19.41
C LYS A 1004 -31.34 -6.49 20.67
N PHE A 1005 -30.34 -5.88 21.29
CA PHE A 1005 -30.47 -5.06 22.48
C PHE A 1005 -30.02 -3.63 22.19
N GLU A 1006 -30.83 -2.64 22.54
CA GLU A 1006 -30.49 -1.22 22.37
C GLU A 1006 -29.69 -0.72 23.58
N ALA A 1007 -28.40 -0.46 23.37
CA ALA A 1007 -27.55 0.22 24.34
C ALA A 1007 -27.76 1.73 24.28
N THR A 1008 -27.25 2.46 25.27
CA THR A 1008 -27.41 3.92 25.35
C THR A 1008 -26.44 4.69 24.47
N SER A 1009 -25.38 4.06 23.97
CA SER A 1009 -24.41 4.65 23.04
C SER A 1009 -23.82 3.58 22.13
N SER A 1010 -22.99 4.00 21.16
CA SER A 1010 -22.31 3.10 20.22
C SER A 1010 -21.48 2.04 20.94
N VAL A 1011 -21.49 0.81 20.41
CA VAL A 1011 -20.84 -0.36 21.01
C VAL A 1011 -19.60 -0.72 20.19
N TYR A 1012 -18.42 -0.39 20.74
CA TYR A 1012 -17.12 -0.70 20.12
C TYR A 1012 -16.52 -1.99 20.66
N GLY A 1013 -16.62 -2.21 21.98
CA GLY A 1013 -16.04 -3.35 22.66
C GLY A 1013 -16.67 -4.66 22.22
N THR A 1014 -15.84 -5.68 22.05
CA THR A 1014 -16.27 -7.06 21.79
C THR A 1014 -17.00 -7.61 23.01
N PRO A 1015 -18.24 -8.12 22.87
CA PRO A 1015 -18.95 -8.78 23.95
C PRO A 1015 -18.20 -10.02 24.49
N PHE A 1016 -18.50 -10.43 25.72
CA PHE A 1016 -17.91 -11.60 26.37
C PHE A 1016 -19.00 -12.47 26.99
N VAL A 1017 -19.13 -13.71 26.52
CA VAL A 1017 -20.08 -14.71 27.03
C VAL A 1017 -19.47 -15.44 28.23
N PHE A 1018 -20.23 -15.64 29.30
CA PHE A 1018 -19.77 -16.37 30.47
C PHE A 1018 -20.92 -17.06 31.19
N GLN A 1019 -20.57 -18.04 32.02
CA GLN A 1019 -21.52 -18.73 32.90
C GLN A 1019 -20.84 -18.93 34.26
N SER A 1020 -21.63 -18.84 35.33
CA SER A 1020 -21.13 -18.99 36.69
C SER A 1020 -22.19 -19.63 37.58
N ASP A 1021 -21.78 -20.61 38.38
CA ASP A 1021 -22.64 -21.26 39.37
C ASP A 1021 -23.18 -20.25 40.40
N ASP A 1022 -22.36 -19.27 40.77
CA ASP A 1022 -22.70 -18.21 41.71
C ASP A 1022 -23.78 -17.26 41.16
N LEU A 1023 -24.03 -17.29 39.84
CA LEU A 1023 -24.99 -16.44 39.11
C LEU A 1023 -26.19 -17.23 38.56
N LYS A 1024 -26.70 -18.18 39.36
CA LYS A 1024 -27.82 -19.09 39.00
C LYS A 1024 -27.54 -19.96 37.76
N ASN A 1025 -26.27 -20.11 37.38
CA ASN A 1025 -25.85 -20.89 36.22
C ASN A 1025 -26.51 -20.44 34.89
N LYS A 1026 -26.88 -19.15 34.78
CA LYS A 1026 -27.36 -18.53 33.54
C LYS A 1026 -26.18 -18.30 32.58
N ILE A 1027 -26.43 -18.39 31.28
CA ILE A 1027 -25.47 -17.96 30.26
C ILE A 1027 -25.67 -16.46 30.05
N LEU A 1028 -24.66 -15.68 30.42
CA LEU A 1028 -24.68 -14.23 30.44
C LEU A 1028 -23.72 -13.68 29.38
N LEU A 1029 -23.95 -12.42 28.99
CA LEU A 1029 -23.15 -11.67 28.03
C LEU A 1029 -22.78 -10.34 28.67
N ALA A 1030 -21.50 -10.10 28.88
CA ALA A 1030 -20.96 -8.80 29.26
C ALA A 1030 -20.68 -7.97 28.00
N ALA A 1031 -21.17 -6.74 27.96
CA ALA A 1031 -20.94 -5.81 26.87
C ALA A 1031 -20.79 -4.38 27.40
N VAL A 1032 -20.15 -3.50 26.63
CA VAL A 1032 -19.87 -2.13 27.04
C VAL A 1032 -20.22 -1.13 25.95
N SER A 1033 -20.81 0.00 26.33
CA SER A 1033 -21.08 1.12 25.42
C SER A 1033 -20.16 2.30 25.73
N THR A 1034 -19.91 3.12 24.72
CA THR A 1034 -18.95 4.25 24.78
C THR A 1034 -19.26 5.30 25.83
N ASP A 1035 -20.49 5.38 26.32
CA ASP A 1035 -20.89 6.25 27.43
C ASP A 1035 -20.51 5.71 28.82
N GLY A 1036 -19.70 4.64 28.87
CA GLY A 1036 -19.16 4.05 30.09
C GLY A 1036 -20.05 2.99 30.72
N LYS A 1037 -21.20 2.64 30.11
CA LYS A 1037 -22.08 1.62 30.67
C LYS A 1037 -21.55 0.20 30.41
N VAL A 1038 -21.61 -0.61 31.46
CA VAL A 1038 -21.32 -2.04 31.46
C VAL A 1038 -22.66 -2.76 31.59
N TRP A 1039 -23.01 -3.54 30.59
CA TRP A 1039 -24.26 -4.29 30.49
C TRP A 1039 -24.01 -5.76 30.71
N ILE A 1040 -24.84 -6.39 31.54
CA ILE A 1040 -24.92 -7.84 31.70
C ILE A 1040 -26.26 -8.27 31.12
N LEU A 1041 -26.23 -8.96 29.99
CA LEU A 1041 -27.42 -9.44 29.29
C LEU A 1041 -27.54 -10.95 29.46
N ASN A 1042 -28.76 -11.47 29.38
CA ASN A 1042 -28.99 -12.88 29.16
C ASN A 1042 -28.64 -13.23 27.71
N ALA A 1043 -27.67 -14.12 27.50
CA ALA A 1043 -27.17 -14.41 26.16
C ALA A 1043 -28.23 -15.02 25.22
N LYS A 1044 -29.25 -15.70 25.77
CA LYS A 1044 -30.31 -16.35 24.97
C LYS A 1044 -31.43 -15.39 24.56
N THR A 1045 -31.79 -14.46 25.44
CA THR A 1045 -32.96 -13.59 25.25
C THR A 1045 -32.60 -12.14 24.94
N GLY A 1046 -31.35 -11.72 25.17
CA GLY A 1046 -30.92 -10.33 25.03
C GLY A 1046 -31.44 -9.40 26.12
N THR A 1047 -32.10 -9.93 27.14
CA THR A 1047 -32.68 -9.13 28.23
C THR A 1047 -31.61 -8.66 29.19
N ALA A 1048 -31.64 -7.39 29.59
CA ALA A 1048 -30.71 -6.86 30.59
C ALA A 1048 -30.99 -7.47 31.98
N GLU A 1049 -29.95 -8.06 32.55
CA GLU A 1049 -29.96 -8.67 33.89
C GLU A 1049 -29.26 -7.76 34.92
N GLY A 1050 -28.30 -6.96 34.47
CA GLY A 1050 -27.60 -5.96 35.28
C GLY A 1050 -26.98 -4.85 34.43
N VAL A 1051 -26.81 -3.67 35.01
CA VAL A 1051 -26.14 -2.53 34.38
C VAL A 1051 -25.42 -1.69 35.43
N ASP A 1052 -24.23 -1.21 35.08
CA ASP A 1052 -23.50 -0.22 35.87
C ASP A 1052 -22.83 0.79 34.94
N LYS A 1053 -22.36 1.92 35.48
CA LYS A 1053 -21.74 2.99 34.71
C LYS A 1053 -20.39 3.37 35.29
N LEU A 1054 -19.35 3.15 34.48
CA LEU A 1054 -18.01 3.65 34.77
C LEU A 1054 -17.93 5.17 34.52
N PRO A 1055 -16.99 5.87 35.18
CA PRO A 1055 -16.96 7.33 35.16
C PRO A 1055 -16.53 7.95 33.83
N GLY A 1056 -16.00 7.17 32.89
CA GLY A 1056 -15.50 7.64 31.60
C GLY A 1056 -15.87 6.71 30.45
N GLU A 1057 -15.45 7.08 29.25
CA GLU A 1057 -15.72 6.28 28.05
C GLU A 1057 -15.02 4.91 28.10
N VAL A 1058 -15.65 3.91 27.48
CA VAL A 1058 -15.13 2.54 27.46
C VAL A 1058 -15.05 2.05 26.02
N PHE A 1059 -13.81 1.81 25.56
CA PHE A 1059 -13.49 1.20 24.27
C PHE A 1059 -12.86 -0.19 24.42
N SER A 1060 -12.26 -0.47 25.59
CA SER A 1060 -11.78 -1.80 25.97
C SER A 1060 -12.93 -2.80 26.01
N SER A 1061 -12.74 -3.99 25.43
CA SER A 1061 -13.65 -5.10 25.60
C SER A 1061 -13.58 -5.65 27.05
N PRO A 1062 -14.70 -6.06 27.67
CA PRO A 1062 -14.68 -6.71 28.96
C PRO A 1062 -14.15 -8.14 28.88
N VAL A 1063 -13.49 -8.60 29.94
CA VAL A 1063 -13.10 -10.01 30.13
C VAL A 1063 -13.61 -10.48 31.47
N VAL A 1064 -14.24 -11.65 31.51
CA VAL A 1064 -14.89 -12.17 32.73
C VAL A 1064 -14.24 -13.49 33.17
N TRP A 1065 -13.94 -13.59 34.46
CA TRP A 1065 -13.52 -14.84 35.11
C TRP A 1065 -14.31 -15.05 36.39
N GLY A 1066 -15.10 -16.14 36.44
CA GLY A 1066 -16.03 -16.39 37.54
C GLY A 1066 -17.05 -15.25 37.67
N THR A 1067 -17.02 -14.54 38.80
CA THR A 1067 -17.84 -13.35 39.08
C THR A 1067 -17.10 -12.03 38.86
N LYS A 1068 -15.86 -12.07 38.36
CA LYS A 1068 -15.00 -10.88 38.20
C LYS A 1068 -14.97 -10.43 36.76
N LEU A 1069 -15.42 -9.21 36.48
CA LEU A 1069 -15.34 -8.57 35.17
C LEU A 1069 -14.24 -7.52 35.18
N VAL A 1070 -13.29 -7.61 34.26
CA VAL A 1070 -12.21 -6.65 34.11
C VAL A 1070 -12.38 -5.85 32.82
N VAL A 1071 -12.21 -4.54 32.88
CA VAL A 1071 -12.35 -3.64 31.72
C VAL A 1071 -11.53 -2.36 31.88
N GLY A 1072 -10.92 -1.89 30.80
CA GLY A 1072 -10.25 -0.60 30.73
C GLY A 1072 -11.22 0.57 30.51
N CYS A 1073 -10.95 1.72 31.11
CA CYS A 1073 -11.73 2.94 30.93
C CYS A 1073 -10.81 4.12 30.57
N ARG A 1074 -11.32 5.04 29.75
CA ARG A 1074 -10.59 6.25 29.34
C ARG A 1074 -10.46 7.30 30.43
N ASN A 1075 -10.95 7.04 31.63
CA ASN A 1075 -10.69 7.87 32.82
C ASN A 1075 -9.38 7.51 33.54
N ASP A 1076 -8.45 6.86 32.84
CA ASP A 1076 -7.12 6.45 33.31
C ASP A 1076 -7.09 5.22 34.23
N TYR A 1077 -8.20 4.49 34.33
CA TYR A 1077 -8.29 3.32 35.21
C TYR A 1077 -8.67 2.04 34.48
N VAL A 1078 -8.10 0.94 34.97
CA VAL A 1078 -8.61 -0.42 34.76
C VAL A 1078 -9.49 -0.77 35.94
N TYR A 1079 -10.69 -1.27 35.67
CA TYR A 1079 -11.66 -1.65 36.69
C TYR A 1079 -11.79 -3.16 36.77
N CYS A 1080 -11.89 -3.68 38.00
CA CYS A 1080 -12.48 -4.99 38.25
C CYS A 1080 -13.81 -4.80 38.98
N LEU A 1081 -14.87 -5.36 38.40
CA LEU A 1081 -16.22 -5.35 38.91
C LEU A 1081 -16.59 -6.74 39.43
N ASP A 1082 -17.24 -6.78 40.58
CA ASP A 1082 -17.89 -7.95 41.14
C ASP A 1082 -19.32 -8.08 40.65
N LEU A 1083 -19.68 -9.28 40.19
CA LEU A 1083 -21.03 -9.66 39.79
C LEU A 1083 -21.70 -10.45 40.91
N TYR A 1084 -22.83 -9.99 41.41
CA TYR A 1084 -23.61 -10.71 42.44
C TYR A 1084 -25.11 -10.48 42.27
N ILE A 1085 -25.91 -11.37 42.86
CA ILE A 1085 -27.37 -11.34 42.78
C ILE A 1085 -27.93 -10.38 43.84
N THR A 1086 -28.82 -9.48 43.44
CA THR A 1086 -29.48 -8.55 44.36
C THR A 1086 -30.39 -9.32 45.33
N GLY A 1087 -30.16 -9.17 46.64
CA GLY A 1087 -30.96 -9.80 47.71
C GLY A 1087 -30.34 -11.01 48.43
N LYS A 1088 -29.05 -11.31 48.21
CA LYS A 1088 -28.25 -12.24 49.03
C LYS A 1088 -27.07 -11.55 49.69
#